data_AF-A0AA42GQL9-F1
#
_entry.id   AF-A0AA42GQL9-F1
#
_cell.length_a   1.000
_cell.length_b   1.000
_cell.length_c   1.000
_cell.angle_alpha   90.00
_cell.angle_beta   90.00
_cell.angle_gamma   90.00
#
_symmetry.space_group_name_H-M   'P 1'
#
loop_
_entity.id
_entity.type
_entity.pdbx_description
1 polymer ?
#
loop_
_entity_poly.entity_id
_entity_poly.type
_entity_poly.pdbx_seq_one_letter_code
_entity_poly.pdbx_strand_id
1 'polypeptide(L)'
;MSHRMYLYNKAEIGSSADACLPLMEWGYELPLLLQPLFAQAPFVGRNCYNDPGSEEGLYAEAPGGIAALRAFYDFIERHAGQLLTDVEAFREARRKIFQLLDEQAGHAWFHLDAWDVFNMSDEDRRAQAEALLDEIERANACIREAIANDNPLLLDACPGVDAPWAAGSFRTLLNLANYDYGWAPLGSLLPHRDEDEPQIFCENELFGLRGANGQVLIAPRYQAFYEFDWDSGLACVQQGGRFGYVDRQGREVIACQFEDAYDFSGAHALIAEGGKFGLIDRQGQVTVPCQFDGGEPLDHDGTCWSVQQGEIWGVIDPAGNWLLPAQYRQIQAHGSCYAAKPEKGPQQLFTRRFHALGAIGLDKVDIAYLDEAHNAYVIRRRDGKQWLYRALDELGQPLLPGEYQSLKYQHDLQAWLVRDQRLYGLYRHSDRQWLLPCAHARLVPQENTSREDDGTSYCTVQDERGWGLYRGGARPGWVVEPRFERLEHLNQRYFNACLEGRWGILDTGGEWLRQPFDQARAEYRFVRDGELALVFHDGRTWALQSDGECLPLAAERALETVDRYAQFGLDDMQQACLQASAGDLWQALDCHRRGLAAYEAGDYATARPLLLRAVELGNDDALNDLGCLLQNADQDDRGALAYFHRASDAGSALAARNLGYCYQHGQGAEADLVKARDYFLLATERGHRPAHLELAALLLDHQPELGDLDLTLEHYLAAWRHGDKDESASCLGWLYEQREDYAQAQRYYLHASARGDAYADWRLGRLHLHGLGMPANPHKALEYLRSASERECENAYLDLAELLLDEEATQEEGLSWLQKAVDAEVAGARELAEQLLKQRNGAGLLGRLLGRLRQ
;
A
#
# COMPACT_ATOMS: atom_id res chain seq x y z
N MET A 1 -6.65 -7.00 -3.44
CA MET A 1 -5.21 -6.92 -3.80
C MET A 1 -4.96 -5.51 -4.32
N SER A 2 -3.80 -4.90 -4.05
CA SER A 2 -3.47 -3.58 -4.59
C SER A 2 -3.02 -3.71 -6.04
N HIS A 3 -3.62 -2.97 -6.96
CA HIS A 3 -3.24 -2.94 -8.38
C HIS A 3 -2.18 -1.85 -8.61
N ARG A 4 -1.11 -2.17 -9.35
CA ARG A 4 0.12 -1.35 -9.44
C ARG A 4 0.69 -1.31 -10.86
N MET A 5 1.45 -0.26 -11.18
CA MET A 5 2.30 -0.17 -12.37
C MET A 5 3.78 -0.25 -12.00
N TYR A 6 4.57 -0.84 -12.89
CA TYR A 6 5.99 -1.10 -12.70
C TYR A 6 6.83 -0.46 -13.80
N LEU A 7 7.84 0.35 -13.48
CA LEU A 7 8.80 0.91 -14.44
C LEU A 7 10.17 0.25 -14.28
N TYR A 8 10.79 -0.08 -15.42
CA TYR A 8 12.11 -0.68 -15.50
C TYR A 8 12.99 0.07 -16.51
N ASN A 9 14.31 0.06 -16.31
CA ASN A 9 15.30 0.36 -17.36
C ASN A 9 15.94 -0.96 -17.83
N LYS A 10 15.80 -1.27 -19.12
CA LYS A 10 16.07 -2.59 -19.72
C LYS A 10 17.02 -2.50 -20.91
N ALA A 11 17.84 -3.54 -21.07
CA ALA A 11 18.78 -3.64 -22.17
C ALA A 11 18.07 -3.99 -23.48
N GLU A 12 17.06 -4.87 -23.40
CA GLU A 12 16.34 -5.43 -24.53
C GLU A 12 14.82 -5.38 -24.33
N ILE A 13 14.09 -5.29 -25.44
CA ILE A 13 12.63 -5.25 -25.47
C ILE A 13 12.09 -6.68 -25.33
N GLY A 14 11.13 -6.90 -24.43
CA GLY A 14 10.38 -8.16 -24.34
C GLY A 14 11.15 -9.35 -23.76
N SER A 15 12.35 -9.13 -23.23
CA SER A 15 13.13 -10.15 -22.53
C SER A 15 12.87 -10.08 -21.03
N SER A 16 12.63 -11.21 -20.39
CA SER A 16 12.58 -11.32 -18.92
C SER A 16 13.95 -11.63 -18.30
N ALA A 17 14.93 -12.00 -19.15
CA ALA A 17 16.24 -12.55 -18.76
C ALA A 17 17.41 -11.56 -18.91
N ASP A 18 17.15 -10.34 -19.39
CA ASP A 18 18.17 -9.30 -19.55
C ASP A 18 18.36 -8.46 -18.28
N ALA A 19 19.53 -7.83 -18.16
CA ALA A 19 19.81 -6.90 -17.07
C ALA A 19 18.73 -5.80 -17.03
N CYS A 20 18.04 -5.74 -15.91
CA CYS A 20 16.95 -4.79 -15.68
C CYS A 20 17.19 -4.05 -14.36
N LEU A 21 17.04 -2.74 -14.39
CA LEU A 21 16.97 -1.92 -13.19
C LEU A 21 15.49 -1.61 -12.91
N PRO A 22 14.87 -2.19 -11.87
CA PRO A 22 13.53 -1.81 -11.47
C PRO A 22 13.56 -0.43 -10.82
N LEU A 23 12.70 0.48 -11.27
CA LEU A 23 12.74 1.89 -10.89
C LEU A 23 11.53 2.30 -10.07
N MET A 24 10.32 1.84 -10.39
CA MET A 24 9.10 2.34 -9.77
C MET A 24 8.02 1.27 -9.67
N GLU A 25 7.42 1.11 -8.50
CA GLU A 25 6.11 0.52 -8.24
C GLU A 25 5.22 1.67 -7.79
N TRP A 26 4.17 1.93 -8.56
CA TRP A 26 3.25 3.04 -8.29
C TRP A 26 1.80 2.60 -8.51
N GLY A 27 0.85 3.49 -8.22
CA GLY A 27 -0.59 3.25 -8.36
C GLY A 27 -1.03 3.05 -9.82
N TYR A 28 -2.16 3.66 -10.18
CA TYR A 28 -2.88 3.34 -11.42
C TYR A 28 -2.39 4.10 -12.67
N GLU A 29 -1.48 5.06 -12.53
CA GLU A 29 -1.01 5.93 -13.63
C GLU A 29 0.51 6.19 -13.55
N LEU A 30 1.16 6.54 -14.67
CA LEU A 30 2.54 7.04 -14.66
C LEU A 30 2.54 8.51 -14.20
N PRO A 31 3.22 8.88 -13.08
CA PRO A 31 3.23 10.24 -12.58
C PRO A 31 3.64 11.26 -13.65
N LEU A 32 2.92 12.38 -13.73
CA LEU A 32 3.11 13.40 -14.77
C LEU A 32 4.56 13.88 -14.91
N LEU A 33 5.29 14.07 -13.80
CA LEU A 33 6.70 14.47 -13.86
C LEU A 33 7.63 13.41 -14.45
N LEU A 34 7.21 12.14 -14.52
CA LEU A 34 7.98 11.03 -15.06
C LEU A 34 7.58 10.67 -16.49
N GLN A 35 6.46 11.17 -16.99
CA GLN A 35 6.00 10.93 -18.37
C GLN A 35 7.00 11.33 -19.48
N PRO A 36 7.89 12.34 -19.29
CA PRO A 36 8.97 12.62 -20.25
C PRO A 36 9.94 11.47 -20.49
N LEU A 37 10.03 10.48 -19.59
CA LEU A 37 10.80 9.26 -19.82
C LEU A 37 10.31 8.48 -21.05
N PHE A 38 9.05 8.69 -21.45
CA PHE A 38 8.41 8.10 -22.62
C PHE A 38 8.23 9.07 -23.80
N ALA A 39 8.95 10.21 -23.81
CA ALA A 39 8.80 11.21 -24.86
C ALA A 39 9.47 10.83 -26.20
N GLN A 40 10.39 9.87 -26.19
CA GLN A 40 11.19 9.51 -27.37
C GLN A 40 10.80 8.14 -27.92
N ALA A 41 10.06 8.18 -29.05
CA ALA A 41 9.63 7.01 -29.82
C ALA A 41 8.98 5.90 -28.96
N PRO A 42 7.97 6.22 -28.14
CA PRO A 42 7.33 5.20 -27.34
C PRO A 42 6.50 4.26 -28.21
N PHE A 43 6.39 2.99 -27.82
CA PHE A 43 5.58 1.99 -28.52
C PHE A 43 5.09 0.90 -27.58
N VAL A 44 4.00 0.22 -27.96
CA VAL A 44 3.54 -1.00 -27.29
C VAL A 44 4.33 -2.18 -27.82
N GLY A 45 4.98 -2.91 -26.91
CA GLY A 45 5.78 -4.08 -27.18
C GLY A 45 5.44 -5.21 -26.21
N ARG A 46 6.24 -6.27 -26.26
CA ARG A 46 6.04 -7.47 -25.45
C ARG A 46 6.29 -7.17 -23.97
N ASN A 47 5.38 -7.55 -23.08
CA ASN A 47 5.54 -7.44 -21.64
C ASN A 47 6.58 -8.46 -21.13
N CYS A 48 7.22 -8.17 -20.00
CA CYS A 48 8.39 -8.93 -19.52
C CYS A 48 8.18 -9.71 -18.23
N TYR A 49 7.21 -9.37 -17.37
CA TYR A 49 7.19 -9.91 -16.00
C TYR A 49 5.85 -10.53 -15.59
N ASN A 50 4.75 -9.78 -15.68
CA ASN A 50 3.46 -10.30 -15.23
C ASN A 50 2.83 -11.33 -16.19
N ASP A 51 3.21 -11.28 -17.47
CA ASP A 51 2.91 -12.29 -18.50
C ASP A 51 3.93 -12.15 -19.66
N PRO A 52 5.06 -12.88 -19.64
CA PRO A 52 6.13 -12.76 -20.64
C PRO A 52 5.73 -13.12 -22.09
N GLY A 53 4.46 -13.44 -22.36
CA GLY A 53 3.89 -13.65 -23.69
C GLY A 53 2.97 -12.53 -24.19
N SER A 54 2.60 -11.58 -23.33
CA SER A 54 1.58 -10.57 -23.64
C SER A 54 2.17 -9.38 -24.40
N GLU A 55 1.42 -8.76 -25.31
CA GLU A 55 1.91 -7.65 -26.16
C GLU A 55 1.40 -6.29 -25.67
N GLU A 56 1.54 -6.04 -24.36
CA GLU A 56 0.96 -4.85 -23.70
C GLU A 56 1.94 -4.07 -22.83
N GLY A 57 3.24 -4.32 -23.01
CA GLY A 57 4.30 -3.56 -22.33
C GLY A 57 4.59 -2.26 -23.05
N LEU A 58 4.68 -1.14 -22.33
CA LEU A 58 5.03 0.15 -22.93
C LEU A 58 6.55 0.29 -22.92
N TYR A 59 7.13 0.74 -24.03
CA TYR A 59 8.57 0.97 -24.17
C TYR A 59 8.88 2.36 -24.69
N ALA A 60 10.04 2.91 -24.31
CA ALA A 60 10.61 4.11 -24.90
C ALA A 60 12.14 4.10 -24.83
N GLU A 61 12.81 4.87 -25.69
CA GLU A 61 14.28 4.93 -25.70
C GLU A 61 14.80 5.72 -24.49
N ALA A 62 15.64 5.08 -23.68
CA ALA A 62 16.00 5.60 -22.36
C ALA A 62 16.89 6.85 -22.40
N PRO A 63 18.00 6.91 -23.18
CA PRO A 63 18.80 8.14 -23.28
C PRO A 63 17.99 9.38 -23.70
N GLY A 64 17.12 9.26 -24.71
CA GLY A 64 16.22 10.32 -25.15
C GLY A 64 15.16 10.68 -24.10
N GLY A 65 14.60 9.68 -23.43
CA GLY A 65 13.68 9.89 -22.29
C GLY A 65 14.34 10.65 -21.12
N ILE A 66 15.57 10.26 -20.74
CA ILE A 66 16.36 10.95 -19.70
C ILE A 66 16.67 12.39 -20.12
N ALA A 67 17.02 12.61 -21.39
CA ALA A 67 17.27 13.95 -21.93
C ALA A 67 16.01 14.82 -21.92
N ALA A 68 14.85 14.27 -22.30
CA ALA A 68 13.56 14.96 -22.27
C ALA A 68 13.15 15.31 -20.82
N LEU A 69 13.29 14.36 -19.89
CA LEU A 69 13.06 14.58 -18.47
C LEU A 69 13.96 15.69 -17.92
N ARG A 70 15.26 15.67 -18.28
CA ARG A 70 16.21 16.70 -17.85
C ARG A 70 15.85 18.08 -18.38
N ALA A 71 15.50 18.17 -19.66
CA ALA A 71 15.05 19.43 -20.26
C ALA A 71 13.79 19.97 -19.55
N PHE A 72 12.89 19.09 -19.13
CA PHE A 72 11.71 19.47 -18.37
C PHE A 72 12.04 19.98 -16.97
N TYR A 73 12.90 19.28 -16.21
CA TYR A 73 13.32 19.74 -14.89
C TYR A 73 14.14 21.03 -14.95
N ASP A 74 14.99 21.19 -15.97
CA ASP A 74 15.71 22.43 -16.22
C ASP A 74 14.75 23.58 -16.54
N PHE A 75 13.66 23.31 -17.27
CA PHE A 75 12.60 24.29 -17.52
C PHE A 75 11.87 24.67 -16.23
N ILE A 76 11.49 23.70 -15.40
CA ILE A 76 10.87 23.97 -14.09
C ILE A 76 11.80 24.81 -13.22
N GLU A 77 13.09 24.46 -13.14
CA GLU A 77 14.05 25.21 -12.31
C GLU A 77 14.28 26.64 -12.83
N ARG A 78 14.37 26.82 -14.16
CA ARG A 78 14.48 28.17 -14.77
C ARG A 78 13.28 29.05 -14.43
N HIS A 79 12.10 28.44 -14.31
CA HIS A 79 10.86 29.12 -13.94
C HIS A 79 10.48 28.93 -12.47
N ALA A 80 11.43 28.56 -11.59
CA ALA A 80 11.17 28.25 -10.19
C ALA A 80 10.40 29.36 -9.45
N GLY A 81 10.69 30.65 -9.73
CA GLY A 81 9.95 31.76 -9.13
C GLY A 81 8.45 31.80 -9.49
N GLN A 82 8.08 31.21 -10.62
CA GLN A 82 6.69 31.11 -11.10
C GLN A 82 6.04 29.77 -10.76
N LEU A 83 6.82 28.71 -10.53
CA LEU A 83 6.31 27.34 -10.38
C LEU A 83 6.47 26.75 -8.98
N LEU A 84 7.46 27.17 -8.19
CA LEU A 84 7.87 26.52 -6.94
C LEU A 84 7.77 27.47 -5.74
N THR A 85 7.33 26.93 -4.60
CA THR A 85 7.43 27.55 -3.27
C THR A 85 8.66 27.04 -2.53
N ASP A 86 9.01 25.75 -2.70
CA ASP A 86 10.21 25.13 -2.13
C ASP A 86 11.21 24.69 -3.22
N VAL A 87 12.08 25.63 -3.59
CA VAL A 87 13.10 25.40 -4.62
C VAL A 87 14.17 24.39 -4.17
N GLU A 88 14.46 24.32 -2.87
CA GLU A 88 15.52 23.44 -2.35
C GLU A 88 15.05 21.98 -2.31
N ALA A 89 13.80 21.73 -1.92
CA ALA A 89 13.20 20.39 -2.02
C ALA A 89 13.17 19.88 -3.47
N PHE A 90 12.79 20.75 -4.43
CA PHE A 90 12.83 20.41 -5.85
C PHE A 90 14.26 20.09 -6.33
N ARG A 91 15.25 20.91 -5.96
CA ARG A 91 16.66 20.68 -6.32
C ARG A 91 17.19 19.37 -5.75
N GLU A 92 16.79 19.03 -4.54
CA GLU A 92 17.18 17.78 -3.91
C GLU A 92 16.56 16.57 -4.60
N ALA A 93 15.26 16.62 -4.90
CA ALA A 93 14.59 15.56 -5.68
C ALA A 93 15.21 15.42 -7.08
N ARG A 94 15.42 16.54 -7.78
CA ARG A 94 16.13 16.60 -9.06
C ARG A 94 17.50 15.94 -8.99
N ARG A 95 18.31 16.27 -7.97
CA ARG A 95 19.64 15.69 -7.76
C ARG A 95 19.57 14.18 -7.61
N LYS A 96 18.66 13.67 -6.77
CA LYS A 96 18.47 12.23 -6.53
C LYS A 96 18.02 11.49 -7.80
N ILE A 97 17.02 12.03 -8.49
CA ILE A 97 16.48 11.46 -9.74
C ILE A 97 17.59 11.34 -10.79
N PHE A 98 18.32 12.43 -11.06
CA PHE A 98 19.34 12.38 -12.11
C PHE A 98 20.61 11.66 -11.67
N GLN A 99 20.94 11.62 -10.39
CA GLN A 99 21.98 10.73 -9.89
C GLN A 99 21.63 9.27 -10.16
N LEU A 100 20.40 8.85 -9.82
CA LEU A 100 19.90 7.50 -10.13
C LEU A 100 19.94 7.19 -11.63
N LEU A 101 19.39 8.08 -12.46
CA LEU A 101 19.29 7.86 -13.90
C LEU A 101 20.67 7.87 -14.59
N ASP A 102 21.58 8.76 -14.20
CA ASP A 102 22.91 8.87 -14.80
C ASP A 102 23.86 7.74 -14.36
N GLU A 103 23.76 7.30 -13.10
CA GLU A 103 24.67 6.30 -12.54
C GLU A 103 24.18 4.86 -12.77
N GLN A 104 22.86 4.64 -12.84
CA GLN A 104 22.29 3.29 -12.80
C GLN A 104 21.40 2.95 -14.00
N ALA A 105 20.66 3.89 -14.58
CA ALA A 105 19.77 3.64 -15.73
C ALA A 105 20.54 3.59 -17.07
N GLY A 106 21.57 2.75 -17.12
CA GLY A 106 22.50 2.64 -18.26
C GLY A 106 22.00 1.81 -19.44
N HIS A 107 20.79 1.25 -19.36
CA HIS A 107 20.25 0.41 -20.41
C HIS A 107 19.42 1.19 -21.44
N ALA A 108 19.20 0.58 -22.62
CA ALA A 108 18.69 1.26 -23.81
C ALA A 108 17.21 1.65 -23.76
N TRP A 109 16.39 0.99 -22.94
CA TRP A 109 14.94 1.13 -22.96
C TRP A 109 14.37 1.42 -21.58
N PHE A 110 13.35 2.27 -21.48
CA PHE A 110 12.41 2.22 -20.38
C PHE A 110 11.26 1.30 -20.73
N HIS A 111 10.82 0.50 -19.77
CA HIS A 111 9.68 -0.41 -19.90
C HIS A 111 8.69 -0.16 -18.77
N LEU A 112 7.46 0.22 -19.10
CA LEU A 112 6.36 0.36 -18.15
C LEU A 112 5.41 -0.83 -18.30
N ASP A 113 5.32 -1.63 -17.25
CA ASP A 113 4.41 -2.77 -17.10
C ASP A 113 3.21 -2.33 -16.25
N ALA A 114 2.06 -2.19 -16.89
CA ALA A 114 0.80 -1.79 -16.26
C ALA A 114 -0.20 -2.95 -16.18
N TRP A 115 0.27 -4.19 -16.29
CA TRP A 115 -0.59 -5.37 -16.42
C TRP A 115 -1.57 -5.57 -15.25
N ASP A 116 -1.15 -5.32 -14.01
CA ASP A 116 -2.05 -5.41 -12.84
C ASP A 116 -3.16 -4.36 -12.86
N VAL A 117 -2.88 -3.18 -13.43
CA VAL A 117 -3.87 -2.12 -13.66
C VAL A 117 -4.78 -2.49 -14.82
N PHE A 118 -4.20 -2.99 -15.93
CA PHE A 118 -4.99 -3.45 -17.06
C PHE A 118 -5.93 -4.59 -16.67
N ASN A 119 -5.56 -5.46 -15.73
CA ASN A 119 -6.41 -6.54 -15.23
C ASN A 119 -7.49 -6.09 -14.22
N MET A 120 -7.57 -4.81 -13.87
CA MET A 120 -8.77 -4.26 -13.21
C MET A 120 -9.98 -4.20 -14.14
N SER A 121 -9.72 -4.41 -15.43
CA SER A 121 -10.65 -4.34 -16.51
C SER A 121 -10.35 -5.50 -17.46
N ASP A 122 -11.21 -6.49 -17.65
CA ASP A 122 -11.16 -7.37 -18.85
C ASP A 122 -11.29 -6.64 -20.23
N GLU A 123 -11.05 -5.32 -20.30
CA GLU A 123 -10.78 -4.65 -21.57
C GLU A 123 -9.53 -5.23 -22.22
N ASP A 124 -9.48 -5.21 -23.55
CA ASP A 124 -8.31 -5.67 -24.28
C ASP A 124 -7.07 -4.91 -23.78
N ARG A 125 -6.13 -5.63 -23.17
CA ARG A 125 -4.99 -5.01 -22.51
C ARG A 125 -4.12 -4.23 -23.49
N ARG A 126 -4.10 -4.61 -24.78
CA ARG A 126 -3.33 -3.89 -25.79
C ARG A 126 -3.98 -2.56 -26.11
N ALA A 127 -5.31 -2.52 -26.24
CA ALA A 127 -6.04 -1.27 -26.35
C ALA A 127 -5.84 -0.37 -25.12
N GLN A 128 -5.81 -0.94 -23.91
CA GLN A 128 -5.49 -0.18 -22.69
C GLN A 128 -4.05 0.36 -22.71
N ALA A 129 -3.08 -0.41 -23.21
CA ALA A 129 -1.69 0.02 -23.38
C ALA A 129 -1.54 1.14 -24.42
N GLU A 130 -2.26 1.06 -25.54
CA GLU A 130 -2.28 2.08 -26.58
C GLU A 130 -2.93 3.38 -26.04
N ALA A 131 -4.04 3.28 -25.31
CA ALA A 131 -4.70 4.43 -24.69
C ALA A 131 -3.81 5.13 -23.66
N LEU A 132 -3.07 4.36 -22.86
CA LEU A 132 -2.11 4.90 -21.89
C LEU A 132 -0.94 5.61 -22.59
N LEU A 133 -0.42 5.08 -23.71
CA LEU A 133 0.60 5.78 -24.50
C LEU A 133 0.07 7.09 -25.10
N ASP A 134 -1.15 7.09 -25.60
CA ASP A 134 -1.78 8.30 -26.15
C ASP A 134 -1.94 9.37 -25.06
N GLU A 135 -2.23 8.98 -23.82
CA GLU A 135 -2.28 9.89 -22.68
C GLU A 135 -0.90 10.49 -22.35
N ILE A 136 0.11 9.64 -22.24
CA ILE A 136 1.50 10.04 -22.01
C ILE A 136 1.98 11.00 -23.12
N GLU A 137 1.65 10.73 -24.38
CA GLU A 137 2.05 11.58 -25.50
C GLU A 137 1.31 12.93 -25.50
N ARG A 138 0.04 12.98 -25.08
CA ARG A 138 -0.69 14.26 -24.89
C ARG A 138 0.01 15.14 -23.86
N ALA A 139 0.42 14.58 -22.72
CA ALA A 139 1.16 15.33 -21.72
C ALA A 139 2.54 15.77 -22.21
N ASN A 140 3.28 14.88 -22.87
CA ASN A 140 4.57 15.22 -23.46
C ASN A 140 4.47 16.30 -24.55
N ALA A 141 3.37 16.34 -25.30
CA ALA A 141 3.09 17.43 -26.24
C ALA A 141 2.94 18.78 -25.54
N CYS A 142 2.17 18.85 -24.45
CA CYS A 142 2.03 20.05 -23.62
C CYS A 142 3.38 20.49 -23.02
N ILE A 143 4.16 19.55 -22.48
CA ILE A 143 5.50 19.83 -21.93
C ILE A 143 6.44 20.38 -23.00
N ARG A 144 6.48 19.76 -24.19
CA ARG A 144 7.31 20.25 -25.31
C ARG A 144 6.87 21.63 -25.78
N GLU A 145 5.57 21.92 -25.82
CA GLU A 145 5.04 23.23 -26.18
C GLU A 145 5.42 24.31 -25.15
N ALA A 146 5.32 23.99 -23.85
CA ALA A 146 5.75 24.88 -22.76
C ALA A 146 7.24 25.21 -22.85
N ILE A 147 8.09 24.19 -23.07
CA ILE A 147 9.54 24.36 -23.23
C ILE A 147 9.87 25.18 -24.48
N ALA A 148 9.22 24.89 -25.61
CA ALA A 148 9.49 25.55 -26.89
C ALA A 148 9.10 27.04 -26.89
N ASN A 149 8.04 27.39 -26.17
CA ASN A 149 7.59 28.77 -26.00
C ASN A 149 8.17 29.47 -24.76
N ASP A 150 9.03 28.77 -24.01
CA ASP A 150 9.58 29.18 -22.71
C ASP A 150 8.51 29.73 -21.75
N ASN A 151 7.31 29.12 -21.76
CA ASN A 151 6.12 29.62 -21.05
C ASN A 151 5.56 28.57 -20.09
N PRO A 152 5.77 28.70 -18.78
CA PRO A 152 5.35 27.69 -17.80
C PRO A 152 3.84 27.58 -17.64
N LEU A 153 3.06 28.59 -18.04
CA LEU A 153 1.59 28.55 -17.98
C LEU A 153 0.98 27.55 -18.97
N LEU A 154 1.72 27.16 -20.02
CA LEU A 154 1.25 26.12 -20.95
C LEU A 154 1.23 24.73 -20.30
N LEU A 155 1.92 24.55 -19.18
CA LEU A 155 1.87 23.29 -18.41
C LEU A 155 0.51 23.07 -17.75
N ASP A 156 -0.30 24.12 -17.54
CA ASP A 156 -1.65 24.00 -16.99
C ASP A 156 -2.58 23.18 -17.91
N ALA A 157 -2.22 23.02 -19.19
CA ALA A 157 -2.95 22.20 -20.16
C ALA A 157 -2.54 20.72 -20.18
N CYS A 158 -1.57 20.30 -19.36
CA CYS A 158 -1.17 18.89 -19.32
C CYS A 158 -2.33 18.03 -18.76
N PRO A 159 -2.62 16.85 -19.35
CA PRO A 159 -3.54 15.88 -18.76
C PRO A 159 -3.18 15.57 -17.30
N GLY A 160 -4.18 15.58 -16.42
CA GLY A 160 -4.02 15.32 -14.98
C GLY A 160 -3.83 16.58 -14.13
N VAL A 161 -3.56 17.74 -14.72
CA VAL A 161 -3.48 19.03 -14.00
C VAL A 161 -4.87 19.60 -13.70
N ASP A 162 -5.88 19.17 -14.45
CA ASP A 162 -7.31 19.43 -14.24
C ASP A 162 -7.90 18.63 -13.07
N ALA A 163 -7.10 17.79 -12.41
CA ALA A 163 -7.55 17.05 -11.24
C ALA A 163 -7.86 18.00 -10.06
N PRO A 164 -8.91 17.72 -9.24
CA PRO A 164 -9.39 18.65 -8.21
C PRO A 164 -8.33 19.11 -7.21
N TRP A 165 -7.35 18.26 -6.94
CA TRP A 165 -6.25 18.49 -6.01
C TRP A 165 -5.13 19.35 -6.62
N ALA A 166 -4.99 19.39 -7.94
CA ALA A 166 -4.07 20.29 -8.65
C ALA A 166 -4.72 21.66 -8.96
N ALA A 167 -6.01 21.85 -8.65
CA ALA A 167 -6.76 23.10 -8.83
C ALA A 167 -6.57 23.77 -10.22
N GLY A 168 -6.41 22.96 -11.27
CA GLY A 168 -6.24 23.42 -12.65
C GLY A 168 -4.92 24.14 -12.92
N SER A 169 -3.90 24.04 -12.04
CA SER A 169 -2.59 24.64 -12.30
C SER A 169 -1.43 23.74 -11.94
N PHE A 170 -0.46 23.70 -12.86
CA PHE A 170 0.80 22.98 -12.69
C PHE A 170 1.62 23.54 -11.52
N ARG A 171 1.48 24.83 -11.22
CA ARG A 171 2.07 25.43 -10.02
C ARG A 171 1.48 24.79 -8.76
N THR A 172 0.16 24.64 -8.66
CA THR A 172 -0.46 24.06 -7.46
C THR A 172 -0.04 22.60 -7.29
N LEU A 173 -0.02 21.83 -8.37
CA LEU A 173 0.50 20.46 -8.42
C LEU A 173 1.89 20.34 -7.77
N LEU A 174 2.84 21.17 -8.21
CA LEU A 174 4.22 21.13 -7.70
C LEU A 174 4.37 21.56 -6.23
N ASN A 175 3.37 22.23 -5.66
CA ASN A 175 3.45 22.83 -4.32
C ASN A 175 2.48 22.20 -3.32
N LEU A 176 1.99 20.99 -3.58
CA LEU A 176 1.27 20.20 -2.58
C LEU A 176 2.19 19.88 -1.41
N ALA A 177 1.66 19.86 -0.19
CA ALA A 177 2.44 19.78 1.05
C ALA A 177 3.41 18.58 1.11
N ASN A 178 3.13 17.51 0.38
CA ASN A 178 3.95 16.30 0.29
C ASN A 178 4.34 15.95 -1.16
N TYR A 179 4.39 16.92 -2.07
CA TYR A 179 4.82 16.67 -3.43
C TYR A 179 6.33 16.43 -3.46
N ASP A 180 6.73 15.25 -3.90
CA ASP A 180 8.10 14.74 -3.86
C ASP A 180 8.86 14.96 -5.19
N TYR A 181 8.22 15.64 -6.12
CA TYR A 181 8.71 15.89 -7.47
C TYR A 181 9.10 14.60 -8.20
N GLY A 182 8.36 13.50 -7.99
CA GLY A 182 8.55 12.24 -8.69
C GLY A 182 9.60 11.31 -8.08
N TRP A 183 10.24 11.68 -6.96
CA TRP A 183 11.28 10.85 -6.33
C TRP A 183 10.75 9.61 -5.57
N ALA A 184 9.69 9.72 -4.77
CA ALA A 184 9.14 8.56 -4.07
C ALA A 184 8.58 7.48 -5.00
N PRO A 185 7.90 7.78 -6.13
CA PRO A 185 7.63 6.76 -7.14
C PRO A 185 8.92 6.27 -7.81
N LEU A 186 9.76 7.20 -8.28
CA LEU A 186 11.01 6.85 -8.98
C LEU A 186 12.11 6.49 -7.98
N GLY A 187 12.09 5.23 -7.55
CA GLY A 187 13.00 4.66 -6.57
C GLY A 187 12.31 3.68 -5.63
N SER A 188 10.99 3.49 -5.74
CA SER A 188 10.23 2.63 -4.82
C SER A 188 10.50 1.13 -5.00
N LEU A 189 10.94 0.71 -6.19
CA LEU A 189 11.34 -0.68 -6.48
C LEU A 189 12.84 -0.90 -6.53
N LEU A 190 13.62 0.18 -6.42
CA LEU A 190 14.98 -0.03 -5.99
C LEU A 190 14.82 -0.76 -4.65
N PRO A 191 15.54 -1.88 -4.40
CA PRO A 191 15.66 -2.33 -3.02
C PRO A 191 15.97 -1.06 -2.24
N HIS A 192 15.19 -0.75 -1.17
CA HIS A 192 15.60 0.29 -0.24
C HIS A 192 17.09 0.09 -0.12
N ARG A 193 17.86 1.04 -0.65
CA ARG A 193 19.28 0.82 -0.73
C ARG A 193 19.68 0.95 0.73
N ASP A 194 19.77 -0.21 1.37
CA ASP A 194 20.60 -0.46 2.54
C ASP A 194 22.05 -0.02 2.21
N GLU A 195 22.36 0.26 0.93
CA GLU A 195 23.56 0.89 0.37
C GLU A 195 23.52 2.43 0.25
N ASP A 196 22.38 3.11 0.38
CA ASP A 196 22.27 4.58 0.31
C ASP A 196 22.06 5.22 1.69
N GLU A 197 21.70 4.41 2.68
CA GLU A 197 21.67 4.85 4.08
C GLU A 197 23.04 4.69 4.73
N PRO A 198 23.45 5.68 5.54
CA PRO A 198 24.71 5.59 6.24
C PRO A 198 24.65 4.46 7.27
N GLN A 199 25.56 3.49 7.16
CA GLN A 199 25.64 2.33 8.03
C GLN A 199 26.35 2.68 9.33
N ILE A 200 25.68 2.38 10.45
CA ILE A 200 26.29 2.41 11.77
C ILE A 200 27.22 1.20 11.85
N PHE A 201 28.49 1.43 12.16
CA PHE A 201 29.48 0.36 12.30
C PHE A 201 30.24 0.49 13.61
N CYS A 202 30.78 -0.61 14.11
CA CYS A 202 31.56 -0.62 15.35
C CYS A 202 32.98 -1.10 15.07
N GLU A 203 33.96 -0.41 15.65
CA GLU A 203 35.36 -0.79 15.64
C GLU A 203 35.93 -0.52 17.04
N ASN A 204 36.60 -1.51 17.64
CA ASN A 204 37.17 -1.41 18.99
C ASN A 204 36.15 -0.97 20.06
N GLU A 205 34.95 -1.56 20.06
CA GLU A 205 33.84 -1.28 21.01
C GLU A 205 33.28 0.16 20.94
N LEU A 206 33.63 0.92 19.91
CA LEU A 206 33.10 2.25 19.67
C LEU A 206 32.39 2.29 18.33
N PHE A 207 31.29 3.04 18.28
CA PHE A 207 30.46 3.19 17.10
C PHE A 207 30.87 4.41 16.28
N GLY A 208 30.82 4.23 14.97
CA GLY A 208 31.01 5.24 13.94
C GLY A 208 29.93 5.12 12.86
N LEU A 209 30.02 5.97 11.85
CA LEU A 209 29.06 6.06 10.76
C LEU A 209 29.80 5.99 9.42
N ARG A 210 29.36 5.13 8.53
CA ARG A 210 29.89 4.98 7.18
C ARG A 210 28.82 5.43 6.19
N GLY A 211 29.16 6.27 5.23
CA GLY A 211 28.23 6.69 4.20
C GLY A 211 27.95 5.56 3.21
N ALA A 212 26.89 5.76 2.43
CA ALA A 212 26.46 4.92 1.32
C ALA A 212 27.60 4.37 0.43
N ASN A 213 28.55 5.23 0.10
CA ASN A 213 29.71 4.90 -0.75
C ASN A 213 30.87 4.21 -0.02
N GLY A 214 30.66 3.74 1.21
CA GLY A 214 31.68 3.13 2.05
C GLY A 214 32.65 4.10 2.73
N GLN A 215 32.50 5.42 2.54
CA GLN A 215 33.35 6.41 3.21
C GLN A 215 33.05 6.48 4.71
N VAL A 216 34.07 6.52 5.56
CA VAL A 216 33.86 6.74 7.01
C VAL A 216 33.48 8.21 7.23
N LEU A 217 32.20 8.45 7.55
CA LEU A 217 31.65 9.77 7.88
C LEU A 217 31.98 10.16 9.33
N ILE A 218 31.84 9.21 10.25
CA ILE A 218 32.21 9.34 11.66
C ILE A 218 33.14 8.17 12.00
N ALA A 219 34.36 8.49 12.41
CA ALA A 219 35.26 7.48 12.96
C ALA A 219 34.71 6.93 14.29
N PRO A 220 34.90 5.64 14.59
CA PRO A 220 34.49 4.99 15.83
C PRO A 220 34.86 5.80 17.08
N ARG A 221 33.85 6.36 17.77
CA ARG A 221 34.06 7.19 18.98
C ARG A 221 32.91 7.22 19.98
N TYR A 222 31.71 6.78 19.61
CA TYR A 222 30.52 6.79 20.47
C TYR A 222 30.38 5.46 21.21
N GLN A 223 29.97 5.47 22.48
CA GLN A 223 29.66 4.23 23.22
C GLN A 223 28.33 3.61 22.80
N ALA A 224 27.39 4.42 22.33
CA ALA A 224 26.13 3.97 21.76
C ALA A 224 25.76 4.86 20.55
N PHE A 225 25.13 4.26 19.56
CA PHE A 225 24.67 4.91 18.34
C PHE A 225 23.34 4.28 17.96
N TYR A 226 22.24 5.01 18.18
CA TYR A 226 20.88 4.55 17.92
C TYR A 226 20.50 4.75 16.45
N GLU A 227 19.42 4.12 16.00
CA GLU A 227 18.94 4.25 14.62
C GLU A 227 18.52 5.69 14.31
N PHE A 228 18.53 6.04 13.02
CA PHE A 228 18.07 7.36 12.60
C PHE A 228 16.54 7.44 12.65
N ASP A 229 16.03 8.46 13.32
CA ASP A 229 14.61 8.79 13.23
C ASP A 229 14.23 9.14 11.78
N TRP A 230 13.08 8.65 11.34
CA TRP A 230 12.63 8.74 9.95
C TRP A 230 12.33 10.19 9.54
N ASP A 231 11.71 10.97 10.42
CA ASP A 231 11.19 12.32 10.11
C ASP A 231 12.23 13.43 10.31
N SER A 232 13.15 13.28 11.26
CA SER A 232 14.21 14.26 11.53
C SER A 232 15.52 13.94 10.81
N GLY A 233 15.79 12.68 10.48
CA GLY A 233 17.07 12.24 9.94
C GLY A 233 18.22 12.36 10.95
N LEU A 234 17.91 12.45 12.25
CA LEU A 234 18.87 12.51 13.35
C LEU A 234 18.90 11.18 14.11
N ALA A 235 20.08 10.77 14.55
CA ALA A 235 20.29 9.63 15.42
C ALA A 235 20.80 10.11 16.78
N CYS A 236 20.26 9.54 17.86
CA CYS A 236 20.78 9.74 19.19
C CYS A 236 22.13 9.01 19.35
N VAL A 237 23.12 9.66 19.95
CA VAL A 237 24.45 9.09 20.20
C VAL A 237 24.92 9.37 21.62
N GLN A 238 25.70 8.44 22.18
CA GLN A 238 26.24 8.56 23.53
C GLN A 238 27.76 8.68 23.51
N GLN A 239 28.29 9.72 24.17
CA GLN A 239 29.71 9.90 24.42
C GLN A 239 29.97 10.35 25.86
N GLY A 240 30.85 9.64 26.58
CA GLY A 240 31.23 9.96 27.95
C GLY A 240 30.07 9.86 28.96
N GLY A 241 29.08 9.01 28.68
CA GLY A 241 27.87 8.86 29.50
C GLY A 241 26.84 9.98 29.32
N ARG A 242 27.00 10.85 28.30
CA ARG A 242 26.04 11.90 27.94
C ARG A 242 25.53 11.71 26.51
N PHE A 243 24.33 12.22 26.23
CA PHE A 243 23.63 12.05 24.96
C PHE A 243 23.64 13.33 24.11
N GLY A 244 23.69 13.12 22.79
CA GLY A 244 23.68 14.14 21.74
C GLY A 244 23.10 13.56 20.44
N TYR A 245 23.23 14.29 19.33
CA TYR A 245 22.62 13.91 18.05
C TYR A 245 23.57 14.11 16.87
N VAL A 246 23.53 13.16 15.94
CA VAL A 246 24.24 13.21 14.67
C VAL A 246 23.26 13.06 13.51
N ASP A 247 23.58 13.64 12.36
CA ASP A 247 22.78 13.46 11.15
C ASP A 247 23.31 12.34 10.24
N ARG A 248 22.54 12.01 9.20
CA ARG A 248 22.89 10.99 8.20
C ARG A 248 24.18 11.31 7.41
N GLN A 249 24.68 12.54 7.47
CA GLN A 249 25.93 12.96 6.82
C GLN A 249 27.13 12.83 7.76
N GLY A 250 26.91 12.33 8.98
CA GLY A 250 27.92 12.17 10.01
C GLY A 250 28.31 13.47 10.70
N ARG A 251 27.51 14.53 10.56
CA ARG A 251 27.74 15.78 11.27
C ARG A 251 27.16 15.66 12.67
N GLU A 252 27.93 16.06 13.67
CA GLU A 252 27.42 16.24 15.02
C GLU A 252 26.57 17.51 15.03
N VAL A 253 25.25 17.33 15.12
CA VAL A 253 24.29 18.43 15.13
C VAL A 253 24.17 19.00 16.54
N ILE A 254 24.18 18.12 17.55
CA ILE A 254 24.08 18.48 18.95
C ILE A 254 25.11 17.66 19.72
N ALA A 255 26.06 18.33 20.39
CA ALA A 255 27.10 17.66 21.16
C ALA A 255 26.52 16.82 22.30
N CYS A 256 27.21 15.74 22.68
CA CYS A 256 26.84 14.89 23.81
C CYS A 256 26.94 15.67 25.13
N GLN A 257 25.83 16.25 25.57
CA GLN A 257 25.79 17.14 26.73
C GLN A 257 24.62 16.90 27.67
N PHE A 258 23.66 16.03 27.34
CA PHE A 258 22.48 15.77 28.17
C PHE A 258 22.61 14.47 28.96
N GLU A 259 21.94 14.37 30.10
CA GLU A 259 21.87 13.12 30.88
C GLU A 259 21.06 12.05 30.15
N ASP A 260 20.02 12.46 29.41
CA ASP A 260 19.21 11.60 28.56
C ASP A 260 18.61 12.40 27.38
N ALA A 261 18.27 11.73 26.29
CA ALA A 261 17.75 12.35 25.07
C ALA A 261 16.89 11.37 24.23
N TYR A 262 15.78 11.85 23.66
CA TYR A 262 14.78 11.03 22.96
C TYR A 262 14.63 11.42 21.48
N ASP A 263 13.97 10.58 20.70
CA ASP A 263 13.71 10.86 19.28
C ASP A 263 12.91 12.16 19.08
N PHE A 264 13.13 12.80 17.93
CA PHE A 264 12.41 14.01 17.55
C PHE A 264 10.96 13.69 17.15
N SER A 265 10.02 14.47 17.68
CA SER A 265 8.64 14.55 17.15
C SER A 265 8.49 15.92 16.49
N GLY A 266 8.26 15.93 15.17
CA GLY A 266 8.32 17.14 14.37
C GLY A 266 9.66 17.88 14.52
N ALA A 267 9.61 19.12 14.98
CA ALA A 267 10.79 19.99 15.09
C ALA A 267 11.53 19.93 16.45
N HIS A 268 11.05 19.16 17.42
CA HIS A 268 11.62 19.15 18.79
C HIS A 268 11.75 17.74 19.36
N ALA A 269 12.64 17.59 20.35
CA ALA A 269 12.84 16.36 21.11
C ALA A 269 12.78 16.62 22.62
N LEU A 270 12.48 15.58 23.40
CA LEU A 270 12.62 15.62 24.85
C LEU A 270 14.09 15.40 25.24
N ILE A 271 14.55 16.16 26.22
CA ILE A 271 15.87 16.02 26.84
C ILE A 271 15.73 16.00 28.36
N ALA A 272 16.65 15.32 29.04
CA ALA A 272 16.73 15.31 30.48
C ALA A 272 18.05 15.87 31.00
N GLU A 273 17.97 16.74 32.02
CA GLU A 273 19.12 17.21 32.79
C GLU A 273 18.70 17.49 34.24
N GLY A 274 19.49 17.04 35.21
CA GLY A 274 19.19 17.19 36.64
C GLY A 274 17.96 16.40 37.08
N GLY A 275 17.66 15.28 36.39
CA GLY A 275 16.44 14.50 36.60
C GLY A 275 15.14 15.23 36.23
N LYS A 276 15.21 16.26 35.39
CA LYS A 276 14.05 17.01 34.87
C LYS A 276 14.05 17.02 33.36
N PHE A 277 12.85 17.12 32.78
CA PHE A 277 12.60 17.09 31.35
C PHE A 277 12.36 18.50 30.79
N GLY A 278 12.88 18.74 29.60
CA GLY A 278 12.72 19.95 28.79
C GLY A 278 12.63 19.60 27.30
N LEU A 279 12.55 20.62 26.45
CA LEU A 279 12.51 20.46 24.99
C LEU A 279 13.70 21.13 24.34
N ILE A 280 14.19 20.51 23.28
CA ILE A 280 15.26 20.99 22.41
C ILE A 280 14.79 21.03 20.96
N ASP A 281 15.20 22.03 20.19
CA ASP A 281 14.99 22.06 18.75
C ASP A 281 16.11 21.35 17.97
N ARG A 282 15.92 21.22 16.65
CA ARG A 282 16.90 20.60 15.74
C ARG A 282 18.23 21.38 15.65
N GLN A 283 18.29 22.61 16.15
CA GLN A 283 19.51 23.43 16.21
C GLN A 283 20.26 23.25 17.54
N GLY A 284 19.73 22.46 18.46
CA GLY A 284 20.30 22.24 19.78
C GLY A 284 19.97 23.34 20.79
N GLN A 285 19.05 24.25 20.46
CA GLN A 285 18.57 25.25 21.40
C GLN A 285 17.50 24.64 22.30
N VAL A 286 17.73 24.72 23.61
CA VAL A 286 16.72 24.34 24.61
C VAL A 286 15.58 25.36 24.57
N THR A 287 14.48 25.01 23.90
CA THR A 287 13.29 25.88 23.75
C THR A 287 12.45 25.90 25.02
N VAL A 288 12.45 24.79 25.77
CA VAL A 288 11.80 24.66 27.07
C VAL A 288 12.80 24.12 28.09
N PRO A 289 13.17 24.89 29.14
CA PRO A 289 14.13 24.44 30.14
C PRO A 289 13.73 23.13 30.82
N CYS A 290 14.71 22.32 31.22
CA CYS A 290 14.51 21.10 32.00
C CYS A 290 13.91 21.43 33.38
N GLN A 291 12.58 21.37 33.48
CA GLN A 291 11.84 21.76 34.69
C GLN A 291 10.68 20.82 35.04
N PHE A 292 10.31 19.92 34.14
CA PHE A 292 9.19 18.99 34.32
C PHE A 292 9.66 17.66 34.90
N ASP A 293 8.79 16.97 35.63
CA ASP A 293 9.09 15.65 36.23
C ASP A 293 9.10 14.51 35.20
N GLY A 294 8.48 14.75 34.04
CA GLY A 294 8.30 13.80 32.94
C GLY A 294 7.69 14.50 31.74
N GLY A 295 7.76 13.89 30.56
CA GLY A 295 7.12 14.37 29.36
C GLY A 295 7.08 13.33 28.26
N GLU A 296 6.12 13.48 27.34
CA GLU A 296 5.95 12.65 26.14
C GLU A 296 5.32 13.50 25.02
N PRO A 297 5.60 13.20 23.73
CA PRO A 297 4.90 13.84 22.62
C PRO A 297 3.42 13.43 22.60
N LEU A 298 2.51 14.39 22.40
CA LEU A 298 1.06 14.14 22.36
C LEU A 298 0.52 14.02 20.92
N ASP A 299 1.29 14.45 19.93
CA ASP A 299 1.06 14.25 18.50
C ASP A 299 2.36 13.86 17.77
N HIS A 300 2.23 13.41 16.52
CA HIS A 300 3.37 13.07 15.65
C HIS A 300 4.00 14.33 15.01
N ASP A 301 3.21 15.38 14.83
CA ASP A 301 3.64 16.64 14.20
C ASP A 301 4.56 17.48 15.12
N GLY A 302 4.70 17.11 16.40
CA GLY A 302 5.45 17.87 17.39
C GLY A 302 4.86 19.27 17.59
N THR A 303 3.53 19.38 17.67
CA THR A 303 2.88 20.67 17.97
C THR A 303 2.47 20.79 19.43
N CYS A 304 2.42 19.68 20.17
CA CYS A 304 2.11 19.69 21.59
C CYS A 304 2.71 18.51 22.36
N TRP A 305 3.09 18.76 23.62
CA TRP A 305 3.67 17.76 24.53
C TRP A 305 2.90 17.71 25.84
N SER A 306 2.60 16.50 26.31
CA SER A 306 2.15 16.30 27.68
C SER A 306 3.35 16.37 28.62
N VAL A 307 3.24 17.19 29.65
CA VAL A 307 4.32 17.41 30.64
C VAL A 307 3.80 17.24 32.06
N GLN A 308 4.65 16.68 32.91
CA GLN A 308 4.32 16.33 34.29
C GLN A 308 4.86 17.35 35.30
N GLN A 309 4.02 17.73 36.26
CA GLN A 309 4.38 18.49 37.45
C GLN A 309 3.81 17.79 38.69
N GLY A 310 4.64 17.09 39.45
CA GLY A 310 4.21 16.20 40.53
C GLY A 310 3.36 15.03 39.99
N GLU A 311 2.14 14.87 40.51
CA GLU A 311 1.22 13.78 40.12
C GLU A 311 0.23 14.19 39.03
N ILE A 312 0.39 15.37 38.44
CA ILE A 312 -0.52 15.94 37.45
C ILE A 312 0.19 16.34 36.16
N TRP A 313 -0.58 16.28 35.08
CA TRP A 313 -0.19 16.48 33.71
C TRP A 313 -0.93 17.68 33.13
N GLY A 314 -0.25 18.40 32.25
CA GLY A 314 -0.82 19.41 31.36
C GLY A 314 -0.19 19.29 29.97
N VAL A 315 -0.55 20.21 29.08
CA VAL A 315 -0.04 20.26 27.71
C VAL A 315 0.58 21.61 27.44
N ILE A 316 1.77 21.59 26.84
CA ILE A 316 2.48 22.78 26.38
C ILE A 316 2.68 22.74 24.87
N ASP A 317 2.84 23.92 24.27
CA ASP A 317 3.37 24.09 22.92
C ASP A 317 4.92 24.00 22.93
N PRO A 318 5.61 23.97 21.77
CA PRO A 318 7.07 23.87 21.74
C PRO A 318 7.80 25.09 22.31
N ALA A 319 7.10 26.21 22.53
CA ALA A 319 7.62 27.40 23.18
C ALA A 319 7.41 27.39 24.71
N GLY A 320 6.80 26.33 25.26
CA GLY A 320 6.52 26.17 26.68
C GLY A 320 5.26 26.90 27.16
N ASN A 321 4.43 27.42 26.25
CA ASN A 321 3.15 28.01 26.64
C ASN A 321 2.14 26.91 26.96
N TRP A 322 1.40 27.08 28.05
CA TRP A 322 0.34 26.15 28.43
C TRP A 322 -0.82 26.20 27.44
N LEU A 323 -1.02 25.10 26.71
CA LEU A 323 -2.25 24.83 25.94
C LEU A 323 -3.34 24.26 26.85
N LEU A 324 -2.94 23.41 27.80
CA LEU A 324 -3.76 22.95 28.92
C LEU A 324 -2.93 22.99 30.22
N PRO A 325 -3.30 23.80 31.23
CA PRO A 325 -2.59 23.83 32.50
C PRO A 325 -2.52 22.45 33.18
N ALA A 326 -1.43 22.19 33.92
CA ALA A 326 -1.26 20.95 34.67
C ALA A 326 -2.33 20.80 35.76
N GLN A 327 -3.37 20.01 35.49
CA GLN A 327 -4.54 19.77 36.36
C GLN A 327 -5.16 18.38 36.17
N TYR A 328 -4.56 17.55 35.29
CA TYR A 328 -5.13 16.29 34.85
C TYR A 328 -4.28 15.12 35.33
N ARG A 329 -4.87 13.98 35.64
CA ARG A 329 -4.10 12.77 35.96
C ARG A 329 -3.56 12.09 34.72
N GLN A 330 -4.20 12.34 33.59
CA GLN A 330 -3.90 11.73 32.31
C GLN A 330 -4.49 12.57 31.18
N ILE A 331 -3.76 12.65 30.08
CA ILE A 331 -4.18 13.30 28.84
C ILE A 331 -3.87 12.31 27.70
N GLN A 332 -4.84 12.06 26.82
CA GLN A 332 -4.71 11.11 25.72
C GLN A 332 -5.21 11.72 24.42
N ALA A 333 -4.51 11.47 23.32
CA ALA A 333 -4.96 11.79 21.98
C ALA A 333 -5.96 10.73 21.47
N HIS A 334 -7.02 11.19 20.79
CA HIS A 334 -8.02 10.34 20.15
C HIS A 334 -8.39 10.94 18.78
N GLY A 335 -7.65 10.55 17.73
CA GLY A 335 -7.81 11.13 16.40
C GLY A 335 -7.56 12.64 16.43
N SER A 336 -8.52 13.45 15.99
CA SER A 336 -8.41 14.92 16.00
C SER A 336 -8.96 15.59 17.26
N CYS A 337 -9.00 14.89 18.40
CA CYS A 337 -9.42 15.47 19.68
C CYS A 337 -8.60 14.92 20.86
N TYR A 338 -8.62 15.61 21.99
CA TYR A 338 -7.90 15.22 23.20
C TYR A 338 -8.86 14.94 24.37
N ALA A 339 -8.61 13.85 25.08
CA ALA A 339 -9.29 13.49 26.31
C ALA A 339 -8.39 13.78 27.51
N ALA A 340 -8.88 14.58 28.46
CA ALA A 340 -8.16 14.86 29.69
C ALA A 340 -9.00 14.46 30.91
N LYS A 341 -8.41 13.68 31.82
CA LYS A 341 -9.06 13.20 33.04
C LYS A 341 -8.66 14.07 34.23
N PRO A 342 -9.53 14.97 34.74
CA PRO A 342 -9.21 15.80 35.90
C PRO A 342 -9.15 14.96 37.17
N GLU A 343 -8.52 15.50 38.21
CA GLU A 343 -8.41 14.85 39.53
C GLU A 343 -9.80 14.57 40.14
N LYS A 344 -10.75 15.49 39.95
CA LYS A 344 -12.14 15.38 40.38
C LYS A 344 -13.07 15.70 39.21
N GLY A 345 -14.02 14.81 38.93
CA GLY A 345 -15.05 15.01 37.93
C GLY A 345 -14.94 14.10 36.69
N PRO A 346 -15.84 14.28 35.72
CA PRO A 346 -15.83 13.52 34.48
C PRO A 346 -14.64 13.91 33.59
N GLN A 347 -14.25 12.99 32.69
CA GLN A 347 -13.31 13.28 31.61
C GLN A 347 -13.85 14.42 30.75
N GLN A 348 -12.96 15.31 30.30
CA GLN A 348 -13.29 16.41 29.41
C GLN A 348 -12.67 16.16 28.03
N LEU A 349 -13.39 16.52 26.99
CA LEU A 349 -12.89 16.50 25.62
C LEU A 349 -12.53 17.90 25.17
N PHE A 350 -11.50 17.97 24.34
CA PHE A 350 -10.97 19.20 23.77
C PHE A 350 -10.77 19.04 22.26
N THR A 351 -10.93 20.13 21.52
CA THR A 351 -10.54 20.22 20.10
C THR A 351 -9.03 20.05 19.94
N ARG A 352 -8.54 19.88 18.70
CA ARG A 352 -7.11 19.90 18.37
C ARG A 352 -6.43 21.18 18.86
N ARG A 353 -7.18 22.29 18.92
CA ARG A 353 -6.74 23.59 19.47
C ARG A 353 -7.02 23.75 20.97
N PHE A 354 -7.22 22.66 21.69
CA PHE A 354 -7.45 22.62 23.14
C PHE A 354 -8.64 23.46 23.64
N HIS A 355 -9.66 23.69 22.80
CA HIS A 355 -10.92 24.31 23.23
C HIS A 355 -11.86 23.25 23.80
N ALA A 356 -12.47 23.54 24.95
CA ALA A 356 -13.32 22.58 25.64
C ALA A 356 -14.60 22.25 24.83
N LEU A 357 -14.75 20.98 24.46
CA LEU A 357 -16.01 20.41 23.95
C LEU A 357 -16.94 20.02 25.10
N GLY A 358 -16.38 19.79 26.29
CA GLY A 358 -17.10 19.54 27.54
C GLY A 358 -16.98 18.09 28.03
N ALA A 359 -17.75 17.75 29.07
CA ALA A 359 -17.79 16.43 29.67
C ALA A 359 -18.67 15.46 28.85
N ILE A 360 -18.17 15.07 27.69
CA ILE A 360 -18.86 14.28 26.68
C ILE A 360 -18.09 12.97 26.48
N GLY A 361 -18.80 11.86 26.28
CA GLY A 361 -18.16 10.60 25.93
C GLY A 361 -17.61 10.65 24.51
N LEU A 362 -16.45 10.04 24.25
CA LEU A 362 -15.86 9.96 22.91
C LEU A 362 -16.83 9.35 21.89
N ASP A 363 -17.68 8.41 22.34
CA ASP A 363 -18.75 7.80 21.54
C ASP A 363 -19.83 8.79 21.06
N LYS A 364 -19.79 10.06 21.48
CA LYS A 364 -20.79 11.08 21.14
C LYS A 364 -20.23 12.24 20.32
N VAL A 365 -18.98 12.15 19.87
CA VAL A 365 -18.33 13.16 19.05
C VAL A 365 -17.86 12.48 17.77
N ASP A 366 -18.39 12.93 16.64
CA ASP A 366 -17.90 12.60 15.32
C ASP A 366 -17.12 13.81 14.77
N ILE A 367 -16.13 13.58 13.92
CA ILE A 367 -15.33 14.64 13.28
C ILE A 367 -15.70 14.71 11.80
N ALA A 368 -16.06 15.90 11.33
CA ALA A 368 -16.22 16.21 9.91
C ALA A 368 -15.11 17.16 9.48
N TYR A 369 -14.27 16.74 8.55
CA TYR A 369 -13.23 17.57 7.97
C TYR A 369 -13.91 18.58 7.04
N LEU A 370 -13.75 19.89 7.27
CA LEU A 370 -14.34 20.91 6.39
C LEU A 370 -13.41 21.18 5.21
N ASP A 371 -12.12 21.29 5.52
CA ASP A 371 -10.99 21.44 4.61
C ASP A 371 -9.72 20.87 5.29
N GLU A 372 -8.53 21.07 4.71
CA GLU A 372 -7.25 20.57 5.24
C GLU A 372 -6.87 21.15 6.62
N ALA A 373 -7.40 22.33 6.98
CA ALA A 373 -7.01 23.07 8.18
C ALA A 373 -8.10 23.10 9.27
N HIS A 374 -9.36 22.82 8.93
CA HIS A 374 -10.49 23.02 9.82
C HIS A 374 -11.33 21.76 10.01
N ASN A 375 -11.43 21.32 11.27
CA ASN A 375 -12.40 20.29 11.66
C ASN A 375 -13.70 20.90 12.20
N ALA A 376 -14.78 20.18 11.98
CA ALA A 376 -16.05 20.34 12.66
C ALA A 376 -16.29 19.16 13.62
N TYR A 377 -16.53 19.48 14.89
CA TYR A 377 -16.86 18.52 15.94
C TYR A 377 -18.38 18.37 16.02
N VAL A 378 -18.89 17.26 15.47
CA VAL A 378 -20.30 16.92 15.45
C VAL A 378 -20.66 16.19 16.73
N ILE A 379 -21.34 16.90 17.63
CA ILE A 379 -21.71 16.41 18.95
C ILE A 379 -23.16 15.93 18.93
N ARG A 380 -23.39 14.69 19.37
CA ARG A 380 -24.74 14.13 19.53
C ARG A 380 -25.19 14.09 20.98
N ARG A 381 -26.44 14.51 21.23
CA ARG A 381 -27.12 14.37 22.53
C ARG A 381 -28.51 13.78 22.36
N ARG A 382 -29.03 13.13 23.39
CA ARG A 382 -30.44 12.70 23.42
C ARG A 382 -31.35 13.78 23.97
N ASP A 383 -32.48 13.96 23.31
CA ASP A 383 -33.66 14.65 23.84
C ASP A 383 -34.88 13.72 23.72
N GLY A 384 -35.30 13.15 24.85
CA GLY A 384 -36.28 12.07 24.89
C GLY A 384 -35.83 10.84 24.07
N LYS A 385 -36.59 10.52 23.00
CA LYS A 385 -36.29 9.40 22.06
C LYS A 385 -35.52 9.84 20.82
N GLN A 386 -35.23 11.14 20.67
CA GLN A 386 -34.59 11.69 19.49
C GLN A 386 -33.12 12.00 19.77
N TRP A 387 -32.28 11.80 18.77
CA TRP A 387 -30.91 12.30 18.75
C TRP A 387 -30.91 13.68 18.12
N LEU A 388 -30.22 14.62 18.76
CA LEU A 388 -29.96 15.95 18.26
C LEU A 388 -28.45 16.12 18.07
N TYR A 389 -28.07 16.71 16.95
CA TYR A 389 -26.70 16.94 16.52
C TYR A 389 -26.44 18.43 16.42
N ARG A 390 -25.26 18.87 16.89
CA ARG A 390 -24.71 20.20 16.67
C ARG A 390 -23.29 20.06 16.13
N ALA A 391 -22.86 20.97 15.27
CA ALA A 391 -21.49 21.02 14.79
C ALA A 391 -20.79 22.25 15.37
N LEU A 392 -19.59 22.06 15.91
CA LEU A 392 -18.73 23.13 16.42
C LEU A 392 -17.45 23.22 15.58
N ASP A 393 -16.88 24.42 15.44
CA ASP A 393 -15.55 24.60 14.85
C ASP A 393 -14.42 24.28 15.86
N GLU A 394 -13.17 24.45 15.41
CA GLU A 394 -11.95 24.28 16.21
C GLU A 394 -11.86 25.19 17.46
N LEU A 395 -12.63 26.27 17.49
CA LEU A 395 -12.73 27.22 18.60
C LEU A 395 -13.95 26.92 19.50
N GLY A 396 -14.67 25.83 19.23
CA GLY A 396 -15.87 25.43 19.95
C GLY A 396 -17.11 26.26 19.63
N GLN A 397 -17.11 27.04 18.56
CA GLN A 397 -18.24 27.88 18.15
C GLN A 397 -19.24 27.12 17.27
N PRO A 398 -20.56 27.37 17.39
CA PRO A 398 -21.56 26.72 16.56
C PRO A 398 -21.42 27.06 15.07
N LEU A 399 -21.37 26.03 14.22
CA LEU A 399 -21.35 26.17 12.75
C LEU A 399 -22.75 26.32 12.13
N LEU A 400 -23.81 25.95 12.86
CA LEU A 400 -25.21 26.05 12.46
C LEU A 400 -26.02 26.74 13.56
N PRO A 401 -27.18 27.37 13.24
CA PRO A 401 -27.93 28.18 14.20
C PRO A 401 -28.69 27.36 15.27
N GLY A 402 -28.75 26.03 15.15
CA GLY A 402 -29.48 25.17 16.07
C GLY A 402 -28.97 23.74 16.10
N GLU A 403 -29.78 22.86 16.69
CA GLU A 403 -29.52 21.42 16.74
C GLU A 403 -30.55 20.68 15.88
N TYR A 404 -30.13 19.59 15.25
CA TYR A 404 -30.93 18.92 14.21
C TYR A 404 -30.95 17.41 14.37
N GLN A 405 -31.91 16.72 13.75
CA GLN A 405 -32.05 15.26 13.87
C GLN A 405 -30.96 14.48 13.13
N SER A 406 -30.33 15.10 12.15
CA SER A 406 -29.12 14.59 11.47
C SER A 406 -28.37 15.76 10.83
N LEU A 407 -27.05 15.69 10.87
CA LEU A 407 -26.12 16.57 10.19
C LEU A 407 -25.09 15.72 9.45
N LYS A 408 -24.90 15.98 8.16
CA LYS A 408 -23.81 15.41 7.36
C LYS A 408 -23.22 16.50 6.49
N TYR A 409 -21.92 16.76 6.61
CA TYR A 409 -21.23 17.70 5.72
C TYR A 409 -21.08 17.09 4.32
N GLN A 410 -21.32 17.88 3.28
CA GLN A 410 -21.18 17.50 1.88
C GLN A 410 -20.09 18.37 1.27
N HIS A 411 -18.91 17.79 1.01
CA HIS A 411 -17.75 18.52 0.49
C HIS A 411 -18.05 19.14 -0.88
N ASP A 412 -18.61 18.33 -1.80
CA ASP A 412 -18.97 18.74 -3.15
C ASP A 412 -19.96 19.92 -3.19
N LEU A 413 -20.92 19.95 -2.26
CA LEU A 413 -21.89 21.04 -2.15
C LEU A 413 -21.40 22.20 -1.25
N GLN A 414 -20.26 22.02 -0.57
CA GLN A 414 -19.73 22.89 0.48
C GLN A 414 -20.78 23.28 1.52
N ALA A 415 -21.69 22.34 1.84
CA ALA A 415 -22.87 22.61 2.65
C ALA A 415 -23.21 21.41 3.55
N TRP A 416 -23.86 21.71 4.67
CA TRP A 416 -24.44 20.73 5.56
C TRP A 416 -25.77 20.23 4.99
N LEU A 417 -25.86 18.92 4.76
CA LEU A 417 -27.14 18.24 4.62
C LEU A 417 -27.76 18.12 6.01
N VAL A 418 -28.85 18.86 6.21
CA VAL A 418 -29.55 18.96 7.48
C VAL A 418 -30.87 18.21 7.36
N ARG A 419 -31.17 17.39 8.37
CA ARG A 419 -32.49 16.78 8.53
C ARG A 419 -33.15 17.27 9.80
N ASP A 420 -34.37 17.78 9.67
CA ASP A 420 -35.20 18.17 10.80
C ASP A 420 -36.68 17.87 10.52
N GLN A 421 -37.40 17.39 11.53
CA GLN A 421 -38.81 17.00 11.42
C GLN A 421 -39.13 16.09 10.22
N ARG A 422 -38.20 15.19 9.88
CA ARG A 422 -38.23 14.30 8.68
C ARG A 422 -38.11 15.00 7.32
N LEU A 423 -37.88 16.31 7.30
CA LEU A 423 -37.60 17.10 6.10
C LEU A 423 -36.11 17.37 6.00
N TYR A 424 -35.65 17.64 4.78
CA TYR A 424 -34.25 17.87 4.45
C TYR A 424 -34.04 19.28 3.91
N GLY A 425 -32.86 19.83 4.20
CA GLY A 425 -32.38 21.11 3.69
C GLY A 425 -30.85 21.12 3.53
N LEU A 426 -30.34 22.16 2.89
CA LEU A 426 -28.91 22.42 2.69
C LEU A 426 -28.53 23.75 3.33
N TYR A 427 -27.55 23.71 4.24
CA TYR A 427 -27.07 24.90 4.95
C TYR A 427 -25.58 25.13 4.69
N ARG A 428 -25.21 26.30 4.16
CA ARG A 428 -23.83 26.68 3.94
C ARG A 428 -23.32 27.50 5.12
N HIS A 429 -22.25 27.01 5.75
CA HIS A 429 -21.74 27.59 6.99
C HIS A 429 -20.84 28.82 6.76
N SER A 430 -20.18 28.91 5.60
CA SER A 430 -19.26 30.01 5.25
C SER A 430 -19.94 31.37 5.16
N ASP A 431 -21.18 31.43 4.66
CA ASP A 431 -22.02 32.64 4.61
C ASP A 431 -23.26 32.56 5.51
N ARG A 432 -23.36 31.48 6.29
CA ARG A 432 -24.44 31.22 7.26
C ARG A 432 -25.84 31.21 6.64
N GLN A 433 -25.98 30.73 5.40
CA GLN A 433 -27.23 30.76 4.64
C GLN A 433 -27.83 29.36 4.38
N TRP A 434 -29.16 29.28 4.39
CA TRP A 434 -29.90 28.15 3.84
C TRP A 434 -29.95 28.23 2.31
N LEU A 435 -29.34 27.25 1.63
CA LEU A 435 -29.44 27.08 0.17
C LEU A 435 -30.80 26.46 -0.19
N LEU A 436 -31.21 25.46 0.58
CA LEU A 436 -32.55 24.87 0.56
C LEU A 436 -33.06 24.78 2.00
N PRO A 437 -34.22 25.35 2.34
CA PRO A 437 -34.78 25.21 3.69
C PRO A 437 -35.14 23.74 3.98
N CYS A 438 -35.28 23.37 5.26
CA CYS A 438 -35.81 22.07 5.66
C CYS A 438 -37.30 21.91 5.30
N ALA A 439 -37.60 21.78 4.01
CA ALA A 439 -38.94 21.72 3.43
C ALA A 439 -39.12 20.55 2.44
N HIS A 440 -38.06 19.77 2.18
CA HIS A 440 -38.05 18.77 1.12
C HIS A 440 -38.12 17.35 1.68
N ALA A 441 -38.77 16.44 0.96
CA ALA A 441 -38.98 15.06 1.41
C ALA A 441 -37.69 14.22 1.30
N ARG A 442 -36.88 14.46 0.26
CA ARG A 442 -35.56 13.84 0.07
C ARG A 442 -34.63 14.78 -0.67
N LEU A 443 -33.37 14.79 -0.26
CA LEU A 443 -32.25 15.39 -0.96
C LEU A 443 -31.20 14.29 -1.16
N VAL A 444 -30.72 14.13 -2.38
CA VAL A 444 -29.62 13.21 -2.71
C VAL A 444 -28.52 14.01 -3.40
N PRO A 445 -27.49 14.44 -2.65
CA PRO A 445 -26.25 14.97 -3.21
C PRO A 445 -25.68 13.99 -4.24
N GLN A 446 -25.24 14.50 -5.38
CA GLN A 446 -24.67 13.70 -6.46
C GLN A 446 -23.17 13.87 -6.45
N GLU A 447 -22.50 12.82 -6.01
CA GLU A 447 -21.04 12.75 -5.96
C GLU A 447 -20.51 12.79 -7.39
N ASN A 448 -19.36 13.47 -7.58
CA ASN A 448 -18.60 13.38 -8.81
C ASN A 448 -19.35 13.91 -10.06
N THR A 449 -20.04 15.05 -9.94
CA THR A 449 -20.82 15.68 -11.03
C THR A 449 -20.17 16.91 -11.70
N SER A 450 -18.95 17.29 -11.33
CA SER A 450 -18.25 18.43 -11.94
C SER A 450 -17.01 18.01 -12.73
N ARG A 451 -16.99 18.39 -14.01
CA ARG A 451 -15.77 18.51 -14.83
C ARG A 451 -15.49 19.96 -15.21
N GLU A 452 -16.30 20.89 -14.72
CA GLU A 452 -16.01 22.32 -14.82
C GLU A 452 -15.25 22.69 -13.53
N ASP A 453 -14.08 23.32 -13.66
CA ASP A 453 -13.26 23.87 -12.56
C ASP A 453 -13.99 24.95 -11.71
N ASP A 454 -15.31 25.08 -11.88
CA ASP A 454 -16.14 26.07 -11.22
C ASP A 454 -16.72 25.58 -9.87
N GLY A 455 -16.49 24.31 -9.51
CA GLY A 455 -16.97 23.71 -8.26
C GLY A 455 -18.49 23.49 -8.23
N THR A 456 -19.13 23.35 -9.39
CA THR A 456 -20.57 23.11 -9.50
C THR A 456 -20.95 21.65 -9.27
N SER A 457 -21.53 21.36 -8.11
CA SER A 457 -22.08 20.04 -7.77
C SER A 457 -23.60 20.03 -7.80
N TYR A 458 -24.23 18.86 -7.98
CA TYR A 458 -25.69 18.77 -8.07
C TYR A 458 -26.30 17.97 -6.93
N CYS A 459 -27.59 18.23 -6.67
CA CYS A 459 -28.41 17.51 -5.71
C CYS A 459 -29.77 17.24 -6.37
N THR A 460 -30.20 15.98 -6.39
CA THR A 460 -31.56 15.66 -6.79
C THR A 460 -32.49 15.88 -5.59
N VAL A 461 -33.57 16.62 -5.83
CA VAL A 461 -34.49 17.07 -4.78
C VAL A 461 -35.87 16.53 -5.07
N GLN A 462 -36.46 15.89 -4.06
CA GLN A 462 -37.83 15.38 -4.14
C GLN A 462 -38.78 16.23 -3.29
N ASP A 463 -39.85 16.71 -3.92
CA ASP A 463 -41.01 17.30 -3.26
C ASP A 463 -42.32 16.64 -3.74
N GLU A 464 -43.47 17.23 -3.40
CA GLU A 464 -44.80 16.70 -3.75
C GLU A 464 -45.07 16.68 -5.27
N ARG A 465 -44.32 17.46 -6.08
CA ARG A 465 -44.45 17.54 -7.54
C ARG A 465 -43.60 16.48 -8.26
N GLY A 466 -42.59 15.92 -7.61
CA GLY A 466 -41.70 14.91 -8.17
C GLY A 466 -40.24 15.15 -7.83
N TRP A 467 -39.35 14.70 -8.71
CA TRP A 467 -37.91 14.92 -8.65
C TRP A 467 -37.48 16.10 -9.52
N GLY A 468 -36.55 16.90 -8.99
CA GLY A 468 -35.90 18.01 -9.68
C GLY A 468 -34.40 17.99 -9.46
N LEU A 469 -33.69 18.85 -10.19
CA LEU A 469 -32.24 18.98 -10.16
C LEU A 469 -31.85 20.36 -9.63
N TYR A 470 -31.16 20.38 -8.50
CA TYR A 470 -30.64 21.57 -7.85
C TYR A 470 -29.12 21.63 -8.00
N ARG A 471 -28.60 22.81 -8.33
CA ARG A 471 -27.19 23.13 -8.44
C ARG A 471 -26.69 23.71 -7.12
N GLY A 472 -25.63 23.14 -6.56
CA GLY A 472 -24.88 23.64 -5.40
C GLY A 472 -23.64 24.43 -5.80
N GLY A 473 -22.67 24.54 -4.89
CA GLY A 473 -21.38 25.20 -5.15
C GLY A 473 -21.44 26.74 -5.18
N ALA A 474 -20.66 27.36 -6.06
CA ALA A 474 -20.49 28.82 -6.13
C ALA A 474 -21.76 29.56 -6.58
N ARG A 475 -22.59 28.94 -7.42
CA ARG A 475 -23.83 29.53 -7.98
C ARG A 475 -25.05 28.64 -7.71
N PRO A 476 -25.55 28.59 -6.46
CA PRO A 476 -26.61 27.68 -6.10
C PRO A 476 -27.96 28.09 -6.70
N GLY A 477 -28.74 27.13 -7.20
CA GLY A 477 -30.05 27.39 -7.81
C GLY A 477 -30.68 26.19 -8.51
N TRP A 478 -31.95 26.31 -8.88
CA TRP A 478 -32.65 25.25 -9.64
C TRP A 478 -32.15 25.17 -11.08
N VAL A 479 -31.75 23.98 -11.52
CA VAL A 479 -31.57 23.67 -12.95
C VAL A 479 -32.91 23.28 -13.54
N VAL A 480 -33.57 22.32 -12.90
CA VAL A 480 -34.90 21.86 -13.27
C VAL A 480 -35.72 21.75 -12.00
N GLU A 481 -36.83 22.49 -11.94
CA GLU A 481 -37.77 22.36 -10.82
C GLU A 481 -38.36 20.93 -10.76
N PRO A 482 -38.78 20.47 -9.57
CA PRO A 482 -39.38 19.16 -9.40
C PRO A 482 -40.56 18.89 -10.35
N ARG A 483 -40.39 17.90 -11.24
CA ARG A 483 -41.38 17.48 -12.25
C ARG A 483 -41.26 16.03 -12.73
N PHE A 484 -40.15 15.36 -12.46
CA PHE A 484 -39.90 14.00 -12.96
C PHE A 484 -40.45 12.94 -12.00
N GLU A 485 -40.96 11.84 -12.55
CA GLU A 485 -41.37 10.67 -11.75
C GLU A 485 -40.16 10.00 -11.09
N ARG A 486 -39.05 9.95 -11.83
CA ARG A 486 -37.73 9.56 -11.36
C ARG A 486 -36.65 10.40 -12.02
N LEU A 487 -35.60 10.68 -11.25
CA LEU A 487 -34.39 11.31 -11.74
C LEU A 487 -33.21 10.61 -11.07
N GLU A 488 -32.46 9.83 -11.86
CA GLU A 488 -31.36 9.00 -11.39
C GLU A 488 -30.07 9.52 -12.02
N HIS A 489 -29.01 9.68 -11.24
CA HIS A 489 -27.70 10.09 -11.75
C HIS A 489 -27.14 9.00 -12.66
N LEU A 490 -26.69 9.40 -13.85
CA LEU A 490 -26.06 8.52 -14.83
C LEU A 490 -24.55 8.69 -14.78
N ASN A 491 -24.06 9.91 -15.00
CA ASN A 491 -22.66 10.29 -14.87
C ASN A 491 -22.53 11.80 -14.64
N GLN A 492 -21.29 12.31 -14.69
CA GLN A 492 -20.94 13.71 -14.49
C GLN A 492 -21.85 14.72 -15.20
N ARG A 493 -22.32 14.42 -16.41
CA ARG A 493 -23.08 15.35 -17.24
C ARG A 493 -24.53 14.97 -17.43
N TYR A 494 -24.93 13.77 -17.04
CA TYR A 494 -26.20 13.21 -17.47
C TYR A 494 -26.96 12.52 -16.35
N PHE A 495 -28.28 12.52 -16.50
CA PHE A 495 -29.25 11.90 -15.62
C PHE A 495 -30.23 11.06 -16.43
N ASN A 496 -30.57 9.89 -15.91
CA ASN A 496 -31.74 9.15 -16.35
C ASN A 496 -32.99 9.84 -15.80
N ALA A 497 -33.86 10.31 -16.67
CA ALA A 497 -35.10 10.98 -16.29
C ALA A 497 -36.32 10.20 -16.81
N CYS A 498 -37.29 9.96 -15.92
CA CYS A 498 -38.57 9.34 -16.24
C CYS A 498 -39.69 10.40 -16.24
N LEU A 499 -40.38 10.52 -17.36
CA LEU A 499 -41.51 11.43 -17.54
C LEU A 499 -42.61 10.72 -18.32
N GLU A 500 -43.81 10.64 -17.74
CA GLU A 500 -44.97 9.94 -18.32
C GLU A 500 -44.67 8.46 -18.62
N GLY A 501 -43.91 7.79 -17.75
CA GLY A 501 -43.50 6.39 -17.90
C GLY A 501 -42.42 6.12 -18.97
N ARG A 502 -41.89 7.16 -19.63
CA ARG A 502 -40.82 7.03 -20.63
C ARG A 502 -39.49 7.50 -20.08
N TRP A 503 -38.42 6.78 -20.43
CA TRP A 503 -37.06 7.05 -19.97
C TRP A 503 -36.25 7.76 -21.05
N GLY A 504 -35.50 8.79 -20.66
CA GLY A 504 -34.56 9.50 -21.51
C GLY A 504 -33.35 9.99 -20.73
N ILE A 505 -32.39 10.56 -21.46
CA ILE A 505 -31.16 11.11 -20.89
C ILE A 505 -31.24 12.63 -20.89
N LEU A 506 -31.16 13.20 -19.69
CA LEU A 506 -31.19 14.62 -19.40
C LEU A 506 -29.77 15.09 -19.09
N ASP A 507 -29.34 16.22 -19.62
CA ASP A 507 -28.05 16.80 -19.25
C ASP A 507 -28.12 17.67 -17.98
N THR A 508 -26.96 18.10 -17.47
CA THR A 508 -26.83 19.04 -16.35
C THR A 508 -27.33 20.45 -16.64
N GLY A 509 -27.62 20.77 -17.91
CA GLY A 509 -28.33 21.98 -18.34
C GLY A 509 -29.86 21.85 -18.25
N GLY A 510 -30.39 20.64 -18.11
CA GLY A 510 -31.82 20.34 -18.11
C GLY A 510 -32.42 20.08 -19.49
N GLU A 511 -31.58 19.86 -20.51
CA GLU A 511 -31.98 19.55 -21.88
C GLU A 511 -31.95 18.04 -22.15
N TRP A 512 -32.80 17.58 -23.07
CA TRP A 512 -32.84 16.18 -23.47
C TRP A 512 -31.78 15.89 -24.53
N LEU A 513 -30.82 15.02 -24.23
CA LEU A 513 -29.89 14.51 -25.23
C LEU A 513 -30.61 13.62 -26.27
N ARG A 514 -31.67 12.95 -25.83
CA ARG A 514 -32.50 12.05 -26.64
C ARG A 514 -33.95 12.11 -26.16
N GLN A 515 -34.91 12.00 -27.09
CA GLN A 515 -36.33 11.92 -26.70
C GLN A 515 -36.62 10.62 -25.92
N PRO A 516 -37.55 10.61 -24.95
CA PRO A 516 -37.84 9.44 -24.12
C PRO A 516 -38.37 8.23 -24.91
N PHE A 517 -37.87 7.02 -24.62
CA PHE A 517 -38.32 5.74 -25.20
C PHE A 517 -39.20 4.97 -24.22
N ASP A 518 -40.00 4.05 -24.77
CA ASP A 518 -40.69 3.04 -23.97
C ASP A 518 -39.65 2.03 -23.42
N GLN A 519 -39.57 1.92 -22.10
CA GLN A 519 -38.84 0.87 -21.36
C GLN A 519 -37.31 0.79 -21.56
N ALA A 520 -36.63 1.80 -22.11
CA ALA A 520 -35.18 1.80 -22.26
C ALA A 520 -34.47 2.45 -21.06
N ARG A 521 -33.75 1.67 -20.25
CA ARG A 521 -32.90 2.18 -19.15
C ARG A 521 -31.44 2.19 -19.59
N ALA A 522 -30.73 3.27 -19.27
CA ALA A 522 -29.32 3.44 -19.60
C ALA A 522 -28.43 3.19 -18.37
N GLU A 523 -27.31 2.50 -18.56
CA GLU A 523 -26.30 2.25 -17.53
C GLU A 523 -24.94 2.80 -17.96
N TYR A 524 -24.36 3.67 -17.14
CA TYR A 524 -23.03 4.24 -17.40
C TYR A 524 -21.89 3.36 -16.92
N ARG A 525 -22.15 2.43 -16.00
CA ARG A 525 -21.11 1.70 -15.25
C ARG A 525 -20.18 0.83 -16.11
N PHE A 526 -20.54 0.60 -17.38
CA PHE A 526 -19.92 -0.39 -18.26
C PHE A 526 -19.57 0.18 -19.65
N VAL A 527 -19.39 1.50 -19.76
CA VAL A 527 -19.10 2.17 -21.03
C VAL A 527 -17.60 2.28 -21.27
N ARG A 528 -17.16 2.13 -22.53
CA ARG A 528 -15.77 2.41 -22.97
C ARG A 528 -15.62 3.84 -23.46
N ASP A 529 -14.39 4.25 -23.76
CA ASP A 529 -14.11 5.51 -24.45
C ASP A 529 -14.94 5.64 -25.76
N GLY A 530 -15.67 6.76 -25.86
CA GLY A 530 -16.61 7.04 -26.94
C GLY A 530 -18.07 6.68 -26.62
N GLU A 531 -18.31 5.81 -25.63
CA GLU A 531 -19.64 5.40 -25.18
C GLU A 531 -20.14 6.26 -24.00
N LEU A 532 -21.42 6.64 -24.04
CA LEU A 532 -22.10 7.41 -23.01
C LEU A 532 -22.93 6.53 -22.08
N ALA A 533 -23.52 5.44 -22.56
CA ALA A 533 -24.26 4.48 -21.75
C ALA A 533 -24.49 3.16 -22.50
N LEU A 534 -24.65 2.06 -21.79
CA LEU A 534 -25.30 0.87 -22.34
C LEU A 534 -26.81 1.00 -22.22
N VAL A 535 -27.50 0.69 -23.32
CA VAL A 535 -28.96 0.73 -23.43
C VAL A 535 -29.47 -0.69 -23.62
N PHE A 536 -30.33 -1.13 -22.71
CA PHE A 536 -30.95 -2.45 -22.76
C PHE A 536 -32.30 -2.33 -23.45
N HIS A 537 -32.42 -2.97 -24.62
CA HIS A 537 -33.60 -2.83 -25.46
C HIS A 537 -33.78 -4.04 -26.37
N ASP A 538 -35.04 -4.51 -26.46
CA ASP A 538 -35.46 -5.62 -27.34
C ASP A 538 -34.68 -6.93 -27.10
N GLY A 539 -34.41 -7.24 -25.83
CA GLY A 539 -33.68 -8.46 -25.43
C GLY A 539 -32.19 -8.46 -25.84
N ARG A 540 -31.64 -7.31 -26.21
CA ARG A 540 -30.23 -7.11 -26.58
C ARG A 540 -29.65 -5.87 -25.93
N THR A 541 -28.32 -5.78 -25.96
CA THR A 541 -27.59 -4.64 -25.44
C THR A 541 -27.05 -3.78 -26.58
N TRP A 542 -27.14 -2.48 -26.40
CA TRP A 542 -26.68 -1.45 -27.33
C TRP A 542 -25.75 -0.49 -26.62
N ALA A 543 -24.75 0.04 -27.32
CA ALA A 543 -23.88 1.11 -26.85
C ALA A 543 -24.37 2.45 -27.40
N LEU A 544 -24.81 3.34 -26.50
CA LEU A 544 -25.05 4.75 -26.81
C LEU A 544 -23.71 5.47 -26.86
N GLN A 545 -23.43 6.15 -27.96
CA GLN A 545 -22.23 6.92 -28.22
C GLN A 545 -22.38 8.36 -27.71
N SER A 546 -21.26 9.04 -27.53
CA SER A 546 -21.19 10.45 -27.08
C SER A 546 -21.85 11.45 -28.04
N ASP A 547 -21.98 11.12 -29.32
CA ASP A 547 -22.70 11.90 -30.33
C ASP A 547 -24.22 11.64 -30.34
N GLY A 548 -24.70 10.70 -29.51
CA GLY A 548 -26.09 10.31 -29.39
C GLY A 548 -26.51 9.12 -30.26
N GLU A 549 -25.62 8.53 -31.08
CA GLU A 549 -25.91 7.32 -31.85
C GLU A 549 -25.97 6.06 -30.96
N CYS A 550 -26.72 5.03 -31.37
CA CYS A 550 -26.89 3.81 -30.59
C CYS A 550 -26.64 2.57 -31.46
N LEU A 551 -25.60 1.79 -31.13
CA LEU A 551 -25.10 0.67 -31.95
C LEU A 551 -25.22 -0.68 -31.19
N PRO A 552 -25.44 -1.83 -31.87
CA PRO A 552 -25.44 -3.13 -31.21
C PRO A 552 -24.10 -3.44 -30.55
N LEU A 553 -24.11 -4.03 -29.34
CA LEU A 553 -22.89 -4.42 -28.62
C LEU A 553 -22.28 -5.70 -29.22
N ALA A 554 -20.95 -5.73 -29.40
CA ALA A 554 -20.24 -6.92 -29.89
C ALA A 554 -20.31 -8.09 -28.89
N ALA A 555 -20.19 -9.33 -29.36
CA ALA A 555 -20.39 -10.53 -28.53
C ALA A 555 -19.31 -10.68 -27.43
N GLU A 556 -18.06 -10.41 -27.77
CA GLU A 556 -16.93 -10.39 -26.85
C GLU A 556 -17.13 -9.30 -25.79
N ARG A 557 -17.54 -8.10 -26.22
CA ARG A 557 -17.85 -6.97 -25.32
C ARG A 557 -19.04 -7.26 -24.41
N ALA A 558 -20.04 -7.96 -24.90
CA ALA A 558 -21.17 -8.41 -24.11
C ALA A 558 -20.76 -9.47 -23.10
N LEU A 559 -19.95 -10.47 -23.50
CA LEU A 559 -19.43 -11.51 -22.60
C LEU A 559 -18.65 -10.86 -21.47
N GLU A 560 -17.67 -10.02 -21.80
CA GLU A 560 -16.87 -9.24 -20.87
C GLU A 560 -17.74 -8.47 -19.86
N THR A 561 -18.82 -7.84 -20.34
CA THR A 561 -19.72 -7.07 -19.48
C THR A 561 -20.56 -7.97 -18.56
N VAL A 562 -21.04 -9.13 -19.03
CA VAL A 562 -21.68 -10.12 -18.15
C VAL A 562 -20.68 -10.61 -17.11
N ASP A 563 -19.46 -10.87 -17.54
CA ASP A 563 -18.51 -11.64 -16.77
C ASP A 563 -17.89 -10.86 -15.62
N ARG A 564 -17.40 -9.65 -15.89
CA ARG A 564 -16.86 -8.77 -14.86
C ARG A 564 -17.93 -8.30 -13.90
N TYR A 565 -19.13 -8.04 -14.43
CA TYR A 565 -20.05 -7.11 -13.78
C TYR A 565 -21.37 -7.69 -13.25
N ALA A 566 -21.61 -9.00 -13.38
CA ALA A 566 -22.78 -9.67 -12.78
C ALA A 566 -22.94 -9.39 -11.28
N GLN A 567 -21.83 -9.19 -10.56
CA GLN A 567 -21.80 -8.89 -9.13
C GLN A 567 -22.22 -7.45 -8.76
N PHE A 568 -22.28 -6.51 -9.72
CA PHE A 568 -22.62 -5.11 -9.45
C PHE A 568 -24.13 -4.81 -9.57
N GLY A 569 -24.98 -5.85 -9.49
CA GLY A 569 -26.42 -5.69 -9.40
C GLY A 569 -27.09 -5.30 -10.72
N LEU A 570 -26.65 -5.90 -11.83
CA LEU A 570 -27.47 -5.95 -13.05
C LEU A 570 -28.77 -6.70 -12.74
N ASP A 571 -29.92 -6.15 -13.13
CA ASP A 571 -31.21 -6.82 -12.98
C ASP A 571 -31.37 -7.97 -14.01
N ASP A 572 -32.35 -8.85 -13.78
CA ASP A 572 -32.57 -10.05 -14.60
C ASP A 572 -32.74 -9.73 -16.10
N MET A 573 -33.32 -8.57 -16.41
CA MET A 573 -33.55 -8.13 -17.79
C MET A 573 -32.25 -7.65 -18.44
N GLN A 574 -31.43 -6.90 -17.71
CA GLN A 574 -30.10 -6.46 -18.17
C GLN A 574 -29.16 -7.66 -18.40
N GLN A 575 -29.15 -8.62 -17.47
CA GLN A 575 -28.35 -9.84 -17.60
C GLN A 575 -28.76 -10.67 -18.82
N ALA A 576 -30.07 -10.88 -19.02
CA ALA A 576 -30.57 -11.63 -20.16
C ALA A 576 -30.19 -10.96 -21.50
N CYS A 577 -30.26 -9.63 -21.59
CA CYS A 577 -29.86 -8.89 -22.78
C CYS A 577 -28.37 -9.06 -23.12
N LEU A 578 -27.50 -9.01 -22.10
CA LEU A 578 -26.06 -9.17 -22.29
C LEU A 578 -25.69 -10.61 -22.65
N GLN A 579 -26.25 -11.61 -21.96
CA GLN A 579 -26.04 -13.02 -22.27
C GLN A 579 -26.49 -13.37 -23.69
N ALA A 580 -27.64 -12.85 -24.11
CA ALA A 580 -28.14 -13.00 -25.47
C ALA A 580 -27.22 -12.33 -26.51
N SER A 581 -26.61 -11.20 -26.16
CA SER A 581 -25.65 -10.50 -27.02
C SER A 581 -24.30 -11.22 -27.10
N ALA A 582 -23.89 -11.94 -26.04
CA ALA A 582 -22.64 -12.71 -25.97
C ALA A 582 -22.71 -14.09 -26.69
N GLY A 583 -23.90 -14.70 -26.79
CA GLY A 583 -24.11 -15.91 -27.57
C GLY A 583 -23.31 -17.12 -27.07
N ASP A 584 -22.60 -17.80 -27.99
CA ASP A 584 -21.88 -19.04 -27.70
C ASP A 584 -20.70 -18.86 -26.72
N LEU A 585 -20.09 -17.67 -26.70
CA LEU A 585 -19.00 -17.33 -25.78
C LEU A 585 -19.46 -17.42 -24.31
N TRP A 586 -20.66 -16.91 -24.01
CA TRP A 586 -21.27 -17.04 -22.69
C TRP A 586 -21.58 -18.50 -22.34
N GLN A 587 -22.06 -19.29 -23.31
CA GLN A 587 -22.35 -20.70 -23.08
C GLN A 587 -21.09 -21.51 -22.73
N ALA A 588 -19.97 -21.23 -23.39
CA ALA A 588 -18.68 -21.89 -23.12
C ALA A 588 -18.24 -21.66 -21.67
N LEU A 589 -18.30 -20.39 -21.23
CA LEU A 589 -17.91 -19.98 -19.88
C LEU A 589 -18.86 -20.50 -18.79
N ASP A 590 -20.17 -20.43 -19.02
CA ASP A 590 -21.18 -20.97 -18.07
C ASP A 590 -20.99 -22.48 -17.88
N CYS A 591 -20.77 -23.22 -18.97
CA CYS A 591 -20.50 -24.65 -18.91
C CYS A 591 -19.23 -24.94 -18.09
N HIS A 592 -18.15 -24.20 -18.34
CA HIS A 592 -16.90 -24.38 -17.60
C HIS A 592 -17.10 -24.11 -16.09
N ARG A 593 -17.67 -22.96 -15.71
CA ARG A 593 -17.89 -22.60 -14.31
C ARG A 593 -18.75 -23.59 -13.54
N ARG A 594 -19.88 -23.98 -14.13
CA ARG A 594 -20.77 -24.97 -13.51
C ARG A 594 -20.12 -26.34 -13.44
N GLY A 595 -19.29 -26.67 -14.43
CA GLY A 595 -18.47 -27.88 -14.43
C GLY A 595 -17.48 -27.89 -13.28
N LEU A 596 -16.72 -26.81 -13.10
CA LEU A 596 -15.75 -26.65 -12.02
C LEU A 596 -16.42 -26.64 -10.64
N ALA A 597 -17.51 -25.89 -10.47
CA ALA A 597 -18.26 -25.87 -9.20
C ALA A 597 -18.83 -27.25 -8.84
N ALA A 598 -19.31 -28.01 -9.82
CA ALA A 598 -19.74 -29.38 -9.59
C ALA A 598 -18.56 -30.30 -9.21
N TYR A 599 -17.39 -30.11 -9.84
CA TYR A 599 -16.17 -30.84 -9.51
C TYR A 599 -15.71 -30.56 -8.07
N GLU A 600 -15.66 -29.30 -7.64
CA GLU A 600 -15.29 -28.90 -6.27
C GLU A 600 -16.29 -29.42 -5.23
N ALA A 601 -17.57 -29.52 -5.60
CA ALA A 601 -18.61 -30.13 -4.77
C ALA A 601 -18.54 -31.68 -4.74
N GLY A 602 -17.64 -32.30 -5.50
CA GLY A 602 -17.51 -33.75 -5.64
C GLY A 602 -18.57 -34.42 -6.53
N ASP A 603 -19.39 -33.64 -7.24
CA ASP A 603 -20.38 -34.14 -8.20
C ASP A 603 -19.75 -34.32 -9.60
N TYR A 604 -18.92 -35.35 -9.71
CA TYR A 604 -18.21 -35.67 -10.95
C TYR A 604 -19.14 -36.10 -12.10
N ALA A 605 -20.35 -36.58 -11.80
CA ALA A 605 -21.33 -36.99 -12.80
C ALA A 605 -21.90 -35.78 -13.57
N THR A 606 -22.09 -34.65 -12.87
CA THR A 606 -22.50 -33.38 -13.47
C THR A 606 -21.30 -32.63 -14.05
N ALA A 607 -20.14 -32.66 -13.39
CA ALA A 607 -18.95 -31.92 -13.81
C ALA A 607 -18.46 -32.36 -15.21
N ARG A 608 -18.33 -33.66 -15.44
CA ARG A 608 -17.74 -34.21 -16.68
C ARG A 608 -18.44 -33.74 -17.97
N PRO A 609 -19.76 -33.88 -18.15
CA PRO A 609 -20.42 -33.44 -19.39
C PRO A 609 -20.37 -31.91 -19.57
N LEU A 610 -20.35 -31.14 -18.49
CA LEU A 610 -20.24 -29.68 -18.56
C LEU A 610 -18.85 -29.23 -19.00
N LEU A 611 -17.79 -29.82 -18.42
CA LEU A 611 -16.41 -29.54 -18.82
C LEU A 611 -16.13 -29.98 -20.28
N LEU A 612 -16.64 -31.14 -20.69
CA LEU A 612 -16.55 -31.57 -22.10
C LEU A 612 -17.28 -30.59 -23.04
N ARG A 613 -18.45 -30.11 -22.63
CA ARG A 613 -19.21 -29.14 -23.43
C ARG A 613 -18.49 -27.79 -23.53
N ALA A 614 -17.80 -27.36 -22.47
CA ALA A 614 -16.98 -26.16 -22.50
C ALA A 614 -15.85 -26.28 -23.52
N VAL A 615 -15.15 -27.42 -23.56
CA VAL A 615 -14.11 -27.71 -24.56
C VAL A 615 -14.69 -27.73 -25.98
N GLU A 616 -15.86 -28.34 -26.20
CA GLU A 616 -16.54 -28.33 -27.51
C GLU A 616 -16.89 -26.92 -28.00
N LEU A 617 -17.15 -26.00 -27.07
CA LEU A 617 -17.45 -24.59 -27.34
C LEU A 617 -16.18 -23.72 -27.42
N GLY A 618 -14.98 -24.32 -27.33
CA GLY A 618 -13.70 -23.63 -27.49
C GLY A 618 -13.06 -23.11 -26.20
N ASN A 619 -13.51 -23.56 -25.02
CA ASN A 619 -12.86 -23.23 -23.74
C ASN A 619 -11.83 -24.31 -23.39
N ASP A 620 -10.56 -24.07 -23.73
CA ASP A 620 -9.46 -25.01 -23.51
C ASP A 620 -8.99 -25.10 -22.04
N ASP A 621 -9.32 -24.12 -21.20
CA ASP A 621 -8.97 -24.14 -19.76
C ASP A 621 -9.59 -25.36 -19.05
N ALA A 622 -10.79 -25.76 -19.49
CA ALA A 622 -11.49 -26.95 -18.97
C ALA A 622 -10.72 -28.26 -19.19
N LEU A 623 -9.68 -28.30 -20.06
CA LEU A 623 -8.82 -29.47 -20.25
C LEU A 623 -8.02 -29.81 -19.00
N ASN A 624 -7.52 -28.81 -18.26
CA ASN A 624 -6.80 -29.04 -17.00
C ASN A 624 -7.73 -29.68 -15.96
N ASP A 625 -8.94 -29.17 -15.83
CA ASP A 625 -9.90 -29.64 -14.83
C ASP A 625 -10.43 -31.03 -15.16
N LEU A 626 -10.55 -31.38 -16.44
CA LEU A 626 -10.79 -32.76 -16.86
C LEU A 626 -9.64 -33.69 -16.43
N GLY A 627 -8.39 -33.23 -16.49
CA GLY A 627 -7.23 -33.95 -15.97
C GLY A 627 -7.33 -34.19 -14.46
N CYS A 628 -7.59 -33.14 -13.69
CA CYS A 628 -7.81 -33.22 -12.24
C CYS A 628 -8.98 -34.15 -11.88
N LEU A 629 -10.08 -34.10 -12.64
CA LEU A 629 -11.24 -34.98 -12.46
C LEU A 629 -10.86 -36.45 -12.67
N LEU A 630 -10.10 -36.78 -13.72
CA LEU A 630 -9.66 -38.15 -13.96
C LEU A 630 -8.77 -38.68 -12.82
N GLN A 631 -7.85 -37.84 -12.32
CA GLN A 631 -6.99 -38.21 -11.21
C GLN A 631 -7.80 -38.44 -9.92
N ASN A 632 -8.70 -37.53 -9.57
CA ASN A 632 -9.38 -37.56 -8.28
C ASN A 632 -10.60 -38.50 -8.25
N ALA A 633 -11.41 -38.50 -9.32
CA ALA A 633 -12.65 -39.27 -9.39
C ALA A 633 -12.43 -40.69 -9.93
N ASP A 634 -11.69 -40.80 -11.03
CA ASP A 634 -11.53 -42.06 -11.76
C ASP A 634 -10.27 -42.83 -11.35
N GLN A 635 -9.38 -42.20 -10.57
CA GLN A 635 -8.05 -42.73 -10.22
C GLN A 635 -7.25 -43.14 -11.46
N ASP A 636 -7.44 -42.39 -12.55
CA ASP A 636 -6.80 -42.60 -13.85
C ASP A 636 -5.69 -41.57 -14.06
N ASP A 637 -4.56 -41.77 -13.39
CA ASP A 637 -3.40 -40.88 -13.51
C ASP A 637 -2.84 -40.84 -14.94
N ARG A 638 -2.99 -41.91 -15.73
CA ARG A 638 -2.54 -41.93 -17.13
C ARG A 638 -3.43 -41.08 -18.02
N GLY A 639 -4.74 -41.16 -17.83
CA GLY A 639 -5.71 -40.28 -18.48
C GLY A 639 -5.49 -38.82 -18.08
N ALA A 640 -5.30 -38.55 -16.78
CA ALA A 640 -5.01 -37.23 -16.26
C ALA A 640 -3.76 -36.62 -16.90
N LEU A 641 -2.66 -37.36 -16.93
CA LEU A 641 -1.41 -36.94 -17.57
C LEU A 641 -1.61 -36.55 -19.04
N ALA A 642 -2.42 -37.31 -19.80
CA ALA A 642 -2.71 -36.99 -21.19
C ALA A 642 -3.53 -35.69 -21.35
N TYR A 643 -4.44 -35.39 -20.43
CA TYR A 643 -5.17 -34.12 -20.42
C TYR A 643 -4.28 -32.95 -19.99
N PHE A 644 -3.41 -33.13 -19.00
CA PHE A 644 -2.43 -32.11 -18.61
C PHE A 644 -1.46 -31.78 -19.74
N HIS A 645 -1.01 -32.77 -20.53
CA HIS A 645 -0.24 -32.49 -21.75
C HIS A 645 -1.01 -31.64 -22.74
N ARG A 646 -2.27 -31.99 -23.05
CA ARG A 646 -3.10 -31.22 -24.00
C ARG A 646 -3.38 -29.79 -23.51
N ALA A 647 -3.66 -29.63 -22.21
CA ALA A 647 -3.88 -28.33 -21.60
C ALA A 647 -2.58 -27.49 -21.60
N SER A 648 -1.43 -28.13 -21.33
CA SER A 648 -0.11 -27.49 -21.42
C SER A 648 0.25 -27.13 -22.86
N ASP A 649 -0.09 -27.95 -23.85
CA ASP A 649 0.09 -27.64 -25.28
C ASP A 649 -0.79 -26.48 -25.73
N ALA A 650 -1.96 -26.31 -25.10
CA ALA A 650 -2.84 -25.14 -25.27
C ALA A 650 -2.39 -23.89 -24.49
N GLY A 651 -1.26 -23.96 -23.78
CA GLY A 651 -0.65 -22.81 -23.09
C GLY A 651 -0.91 -22.72 -21.58
N SER A 652 -1.62 -23.68 -20.98
CA SER A 652 -1.94 -23.64 -19.55
C SER A 652 -0.68 -23.76 -18.67
N ALA A 653 -0.39 -22.72 -17.88
CA ALA A 653 0.69 -22.71 -16.91
C ALA A 653 0.41 -23.64 -15.72
N LEU A 654 -0.86 -23.73 -15.30
CA LEU A 654 -1.31 -24.64 -14.25
C LEU A 654 -1.13 -26.11 -14.65
N ALA A 655 -1.44 -26.46 -15.91
CA ALA A 655 -1.20 -27.80 -16.42
C ALA A 655 0.30 -28.14 -16.48
N ALA A 656 1.17 -27.18 -16.83
CA ALA A 656 2.61 -27.38 -16.77
C ALA A 656 3.09 -27.66 -15.34
N ARG A 657 2.60 -26.93 -14.33
CA ARG A 657 2.89 -27.20 -12.91
C ARG A 657 2.41 -28.60 -12.50
N ASN A 658 1.20 -28.99 -12.91
CA ASN A 658 0.66 -30.33 -12.61
C ASN A 658 1.48 -31.45 -13.26
N LEU A 659 1.99 -31.25 -14.48
CA LEU A 659 2.95 -32.17 -15.09
C LEU A 659 4.25 -32.28 -14.26
N GLY A 660 4.76 -31.14 -13.77
CA GLY A 660 5.92 -31.10 -12.86
C GLY A 660 5.71 -31.99 -11.63
N TYR A 661 4.56 -31.81 -10.97
CA TYR A 661 4.15 -32.61 -9.82
C TYR A 661 4.00 -34.11 -10.16
N CYS A 662 3.36 -34.44 -11.30
CA CYS A 662 3.20 -35.82 -11.72
C CYS A 662 4.56 -36.51 -11.94
N TYR A 663 5.53 -35.85 -12.56
CA TYR A 663 6.86 -36.42 -12.76
C TYR A 663 7.71 -36.45 -11.48
N GLN A 664 7.51 -35.51 -10.54
CA GLN A 664 8.19 -35.55 -9.24
C GLN A 664 7.79 -36.79 -8.43
N HIS A 665 6.49 -37.12 -8.43
CA HIS A 665 5.93 -38.19 -7.61
C HIS A 665 5.63 -39.50 -8.34
N GLY A 666 5.83 -39.55 -9.66
CA GLY A 666 5.56 -40.72 -10.48
C GLY A 666 4.06 -41.04 -10.64
N GLN A 667 3.24 -40.01 -10.82
CA GLN A 667 1.80 -40.15 -11.07
C GLN A 667 1.54 -40.28 -12.58
N GLY A 668 0.99 -41.41 -13.01
CA GLY A 668 0.68 -41.69 -14.42
C GLY A 668 1.89 -42.07 -15.28
N ALA A 669 3.11 -41.74 -14.85
CA ALA A 669 4.40 -42.11 -15.43
C ALA A 669 5.43 -42.46 -14.34
N GLU A 670 6.58 -43.04 -14.70
CA GLU A 670 7.68 -43.22 -13.74
C GLU A 670 8.22 -41.86 -13.28
N ALA A 671 8.67 -41.77 -12.02
CA ALA A 671 9.21 -40.55 -11.45
C ALA A 671 10.50 -40.13 -12.20
N ASP A 672 10.58 -38.84 -12.53
CA ASP A 672 11.62 -38.24 -13.35
C ASP A 672 11.84 -36.80 -12.89
N LEU A 673 12.80 -36.62 -11.96
CA LEU A 673 13.07 -35.32 -11.33
C LEU A 673 13.59 -34.26 -12.32
N VAL A 674 14.21 -34.69 -13.42
CA VAL A 674 14.66 -33.77 -14.49
C VAL A 674 13.45 -33.24 -15.24
N LYS A 675 12.49 -34.10 -15.62
CA LYS A 675 11.23 -33.62 -16.20
C LYS A 675 10.41 -32.79 -15.23
N ALA A 676 10.40 -33.16 -13.94
CA ALA A 676 9.71 -32.37 -12.92
C ALA A 676 10.24 -30.94 -12.90
N ARG A 677 11.56 -30.77 -12.82
CA ARG A 677 12.24 -29.47 -12.92
C ARG A 677 11.89 -28.74 -14.22
N ASP A 678 11.98 -29.41 -15.37
CA ASP A 678 11.72 -28.79 -16.67
C ASP A 678 10.26 -28.31 -16.82
N TYR A 679 9.30 -29.06 -16.27
CA TYR A 679 7.89 -28.65 -16.26
C TYR A 679 7.57 -27.56 -15.23
N PHE A 680 8.22 -27.56 -14.07
CA PHE A 680 8.11 -26.43 -13.13
C PHE A 680 8.72 -25.16 -13.72
N LEU A 681 9.87 -25.25 -14.40
CA LEU A 681 10.45 -24.15 -15.17
C LEU A 681 9.46 -23.65 -16.24
N LEU A 682 8.89 -24.55 -17.04
CA LEU A 682 7.89 -24.18 -18.05
C LEU A 682 6.66 -23.49 -17.43
N ALA A 683 6.25 -23.90 -16.23
CA ALA A 683 5.17 -23.24 -15.50
C ALA A 683 5.57 -21.81 -15.08
N THR A 684 6.80 -21.61 -14.59
CA THR A 684 7.32 -20.27 -14.27
C THR A 684 7.43 -19.36 -15.50
N GLU A 685 7.90 -19.90 -16.64
CA GLU A 685 8.00 -19.16 -17.92
C GLU A 685 6.62 -18.71 -18.44
N ARG A 686 5.56 -19.46 -18.11
CA ARG A 686 4.16 -19.14 -18.45
C ARG A 686 3.44 -18.35 -17.36
N GLY A 687 4.15 -17.80 -16.38
CA GLY A 687 3.59 -16.90 -15.38
C GLY A 687 2.93 -17.58 -14.17
N HIS A 688 3.09 -18.89 -13.97
CA HIS A 688 2.62 -19.56 -12.75
C HIS A 688 3.56 -19.24 -11.57
N ARG A 689 3.33 -18.08 -10.93
CA ARG A 689 4.20 -17.53 -9.87
C ARG A 689 4.53 -18.53 -8.74
N PRO A 690 3.56 -19.31 -8.19
CA PRO A 690 3.87 -20.27 -7.12
C PRO A 690 4.81 -21.42 -7.54
N ALA A 691 5.02 -21.63 -8.85
CA ALA A 691 5.92 -22.68 -9.32
C ALA A 691 7.40 -22.33 -9.01
N HIS A 692 7.72 -21.06 -8.75
CA HIS A 692 9.06 -20.67 -8.29
C HIS A 692 9.40 -21.28 -6.94
N LEU A 693 8.44 -21.32 -6.01
CA LEU A 693 8.65 -21.92 -4.69
C LEU A 693 8.82 -23.45 -4.80
N GLU A 694 7.98 -24.11 -5.59
CA GLU A 694 8.05 -25.56 -5.82
C GLU A 694 9.37 -25.96 -6.51
N LEU A 695 9.80 -25.17 -7.50
CA LEU A 695 11.08 -25.35 -8.17
C LEU A 695 12.25 -25.11 -7.21
N ALA A 696 12.24 -24.03 -6.44
CA ALA A 696 13.33 -23.69 -5.53
C ALA A 696 13.51 -24.76 -4.44
N ALA A 697 12.42 -25.28 -3.88
CA ALA A 697 12.44 -26.39 -2.94
C ALA A 697 12.99 -27.68 -3.58
N LEU A 698 12.51 -28.04 -4.78
CA LEU A 698 13.01 -29.21 -5.52
C LEU A 698 14.51 -29.11 -5.80
N LEU A 699 14.98 -27.91 -6.17
CA LEU A 699 16.40 -27.66 -6.42
C LEU A 699 17.21 -27.78 -5.14
N LEU A 700 16.75 -27.20 -4.02
CA LEU A 700 17.44 -27.23 -2.73
C LEU A 700 17.60 -28.66 -2.17
N ASP A 701 16.55 -29.48 -2.24
CA ASP A 701 16.52 -30.84 -1.70
C ASP A 701 17.39 -31.85 -2.48
N HIS A 702 17.68 -31.54 -3.75
CA HIS A 702 18.39 -32.43 -4.67
C HIS A 702 19.62 -31.76 -5.29
N GLN A 703 20.33 -30.97 -4.49
CA GLN A 703 21.65 -30.46 -4.87
C GLN A 703 22.74 -31.53 -4.68
N PRO A 704 23.71 -31.61 -5.61
CA PRO A 704 23.90 -30.77 -6.80
C PRO A 704 23.23 -31.32 -8.08
N GLU A 705 22.43 -32.38 -8.00
CA GLU A 705 21.94 -33.12 -9.16
C GLU A 705 20.99 -32.32 -10.07
N LEU A 706 20.17 -31.43 -9.49
CA LEU A 706 19.16 -30.67 -10.23
C LEU A 706 19.51 -29.19 -10.45
N GLY A 707 20.40 -28.63 -9.64
CA GLY A 707 20.86 -27.23 -9.70
C GLY A 707 21.88 -26.89 -8.61
N ASP A 708 22.28 -25.62 -8.57
CA ASP A 708 23.21 -25.07 -7.59
C ASP A 708 22.55 -24.03 -6.66
N LEU A 709 23.30 -23.55 -5.67
CA LEU A 709 22.82 -22.54 -4.72
C LEU A 709 22.42 -21.22 -5.39
N ASP A 710 22.97 -20.91 -6.56
CA ASP A 710 22.70 -19.66 -7.28
C ASP A 710 21.34 -19.72 -7.97
N LEU A 711 21.06 -20.82 -8.68
CA LEU A 711 19.75 -21.08 -9.28
C LEU A 711 18.65 -21.24 -8.22
N THR A 712 18.95 -21.91 -7.11
CA THR A 712 18.01 -22.01 -5.98
C THR A 712 17.71 -20.64 -5.37
N LEU A 713 18.73 -19.80 -5.18
CA LEU A 713 18.55 -18.44 -4.68
C LEU A 713 17.72 -17.58 -5.64
N GLU A 714 17.96 -17.67 -6.95
CA GLU A 714 17.20 -16.95 -7.96
C GLU A 714 15.69 -17.22 -7.84
N HIS A 715 15.30 -18.49 -7.74
CA HIS A 715 13.90 -18.88 -7.67
C HIS A 715 13.25 -18.58 -6.31
N TYR A 716 13.96 -18.70 -5.18
CA TYR A 716 13.44 -18.21 -3.89
C TYR A 716 13.28 -16.69 -3.86
N LEU A 717 14.17 -15.93 -4.51
CA LEU A 717 14.03 -14.48 -4.64
C LEU A 717 12.86 -14.10 -5.55
N ALA A 718 12.60 -14.87 -6.60
CA ALA A 718 11.41 -14.70 -7.44
C ALA A 718 10.13 -14.97 -6.63
N ALA A 719 10.06 -16.09 -5.91
CA ALA A 719 8.94 -16.41 -5.01
C ALA A 719 8.70 -15.28 -3.98
N TRP A 720 9.77 -14.78 -3.36
CA TRP A 720 9.71 -13.64 -2.45
C TRP A 720 9.13 -12.37 -3.09
N ARG A 721 9.52 -12.05 -4.33
CA ARG A 721 8.96 -10.91 -5.08
C ARG A 721 7.49 -11.09 -5.43
N HIS A 722 7.05 -12.32 -5.64
CA HIS A 722 5.68 -12.64 -6.05
C HIS A 722 4.68 -12.79 -4.90
N GLY A 723 5.12 -12.68 -3.64
CA GLY A 723 4.26 -12.63 -2.47
C GLY A 723 4.47 -13.78 -1.49
N ASP A 724 5.21 -14.82 -1.86
CA ASP A 724 5.54 -15.99 -1.03
C ASP A 724 6.71 -15.68 -0.07
N LYS A 725 6.64 -14.52 0.59
CA LYS A 725 7.74 -14.01 1.43
C LYS A 725 7.98 -14.91 2.63
N ASP A 726 6.91 -15.45 3.21
CA ASP A 726 6.97 -16.14 4.50
C ASP A 726 7.55 -17.54 4.32
N GLU A 727 7.14 -18.22 3.26
CA GLU A 727 7.63 -19.53 2.83
C GLU A 727 9.08 -19.48 2.32
N SER A 728 9.53 -18.31 1.84
CA SER A 728 10.88 -18.13 1.29
C SER A 728 11.89 -17.57 2.30
N ALA A 729 11.45 -16.87 3.35
CA ALA A 729 12.30 -16.06 4.23
C ALA A 729 13.48 -16.82 4.86
N SER A 730 13.20 -17.92 5.56
CA SER A 730 14.24 -18.69 6.26
C SER A 730 15.20 -19.40 5.30
N CYS A 731 14.70 -19.81 4.13
CA CYS A 731 15.52 -20.38 3.07
C CYS A 731 16.44 -19.32 2.46
N LEU A 732 15.95 -18.12 2.18
CA LEU A 732 16.75 -16.99 1.73
C LEU A 732 17.81 -16.59 2.75
N GLY A 733 17.42 -16.48 4.02
CA GLY A 733 18.37 -16.21 5.11
C GLY A 733 19.50 -17.24 5.14
N TRP A 734 19.15 -18.53 5.00
CA TRP A 734 20.14 -19.60 4.97
C TRP A 734 21.06 -19.56 3.76
N LEU A 735 20.52 -19.29 2.57
CA LEU A 735 21.28 -19.19 1.32
C LEU A 735 22.30 -18.04 1.37
N TYR A 736 21.89 -16.87 1.88
CA TYR A 736 22.82 -15.74 2.08
C TYR A 736 23.85 -16.04 3.16
N GLU A 737 23.48 -16.76 4.21
CA GLU A 737 24.44 -17.18 5.22
C GLU A 737 25.47 -18.19 4.67
N GLN A 738 25.08 -19.10 3.76
CA GLN A 738 26.04 -19.98 3.07
C GLN A 738 27.03 -19.20 2.19
N ARG A 739 26.65 -17.99 1.75
CA ARG A 739 27.52 -17.08 1.00
C ARG A 739 28.30 -16.12 1.90
N GLU A 740 28.19 -16.26 3.23
CA GLU A 740 28.79 -15.35 4.22
C GLU A 740 28.29 -13.90 4.11
N ASP A 741 27.14 -13.67 3.45
CA ASP A 741 26.46 -12.38 3.40
C ASP A 741 25.50 -12.27 4.58
N TYR A 742 26.08 -12.02 5.76
CA TYR A 742 25.34 -11.99 7.02
C TYR A 742 24.37 -10.82 7.12
N ALA A 743 24.60 -9.72 6.39
CA ALA A 743 23.69 -8.58 6.37
C ALA A 743 22.37 -8.94 5.68
N GLN A 744 22.45 -9.55 4.49
CA GLN A 744 21.26 -10.07 3.81
C GLN A 744 20.63 -11.23 4.58
N ALA A 745 21.42 -12.14 5.14
CA ALA A 745 20.91 -13.23 5.96
C ALA A 745 20.06 -12.71 7.14
N GLN A 746 20.58 -11.72 7.88
CA GLN A 746 19.87 -11.08 8.99
C GLN A 746 18.56 -10.47 8.53
N ARG A 747 18.54 -9.77 7.40
CA ARG A 747 17.32 -9.14 6.85
C ARG A 747 16.20 -10.16 6.64
N TYR A 748 16.48 -11.27 5.98
CA TYR A 748 15.47 -12.30 5.72
C TYR A 748 15.07 -13.04 7.00
N TYR A 749 16.02 -13.31 7.90
CA TYR A 749 15.69 -13.91 9.19
C TYR A 749 14.85 -12.99 10.07
N LEU A 750 15.05 -11.67 10.07
CA LEU A 750 14.21 -10.72 10.81
C LEU A 750 12.75 -10.75 10.31
N HIS A 751 12.53 -10.85 9.00
CA HIS A 751 11.18 -10.98 8.44
C HIS A 751 10.49 -12.29 8.89
N ALA A 752 11.22 -13.40 8.90
CA ALA A 752 10.68 -14.69 9.33
C ALA A 752 10.44 -14.72 10.86
N SER A 753 11.38 -14.17 11.64
CA SER A 753 11.30 -14.00 13.10
C SER A 753 10.07 -13.20 13.52
N ALA A 754 9.76 -12.10 12.82
CA ALA A 754 8.56 -11.29 13.06
C ALA A 754 7.25 -12.09 12.89
N ARG A 755 7.28 -13.24 12.21
CA ARG A 755 6.15 -14.16 12.02
C ARG A 755 6.22 -15.42 12.87
N GLY A 756 7.21 -15.49 13.77
CA GLY A 756 7.37 -16.56 14.73
C GLY A 756 8.13 -17.78 14.20
N ASP A 757 8.93 -17.63 13.14
CA ASP A 757 9.83 -18.70 12.69
C ASP A 757 10.95 -18.93 13.71
N ALA A 758 10.89 -20.09 14.39
CA ALA A 758 11.84 -20.46 15.44
C ALA A 758 13.25 -20.77 14.92
N TYR A 759 13.37 -21.20 13.66
CA TYR A 759 14.67 -21.42 13.02
C TYR A 759 15.36 -20.07 12.76
N ALA A 760 14.63 -19.08 12.27
CA ALA A 760 15.16 -17.74 12.05
C ALA A 760 15.59 -17.05 13.35
N ASP A 761 14.80 -17.19 14.42
CA ASP A 761 15.18 -16.71 15.77
C ASP A 761 16.50 -17.36 16.22
N TRP A 762 16.66 -18.67 16.05
CA TRP A 762 17.92 -19.35 16.37
C TRP A 762 19.09 -18.78 15.57
N ARG A 763 18.93 -18.57 14.26
CA ARG A 763 19.99 -17.99 13.41
C ARG A 763 20.33 -16.56 13.81
N LEU A 764 19.35 -15.69 14.06
CA LEU A 764 19.57 -14.32 14.57
C LEU A 764 20.29 -14.32 15.91
N GLY A 765 19.92 -15.24 16.80
CA GLY A 765 20.60 -15.47 18.08
C GLY A 765 22.09 -15.74 17.89
N ARG A 766 22.45 -16.62 16.96
CA ARG A 766 23.85 -16.92 16.63
C ARG A 766 24.58 -15.77 15.93
N LEU A 767 23.91 -15.04 15.02
CA LEU A 767 24.49 -13.85 14.39
C LEU A 767 24.85 -12.79 15.44
N HIS A 768 23.96 -12.54 16.40
CA HIS A 768 24.21 -11.63 17.52
C HIS A 768 25.21 -12.18 18.54
N LEU A 769 25.24 -13.48 18.80
CA LEU A 769 26.17 -14.09 19.77
C LEU A 769 27.61 -13.99 19.28
N HIS A 770 27.83 -14.32 18.01
CA HIS A 770 29.16 -14.38 17.41
C HIS A 770 29.57 -13.07 16.72
N GLY A 771 28.67 -12.10 16.60
CA GLY A 771 28.93 -10.84 15.92
C GLY A 771 29.18 -11.00 14.42
N LEU A 772 28.36 -11.83 13.75
CA LEU A 772 28.48 -12.10 12.32
C LEU A 772 27.69 -11.05 11.53
N GLY A 773 28.39 -10.12 10.86
CA GLY A 773 27.76 -9.00 10.15
C GLY A 773 27.37 -7.80 11.03
N MET A 774 27.56 -7.89 12.35
CA MET A 774 27.27 -6.83 13.33
C MET A 774 28.07 -7.05 14.62
N PRO A 775 28.16 -6.10 15.56
CA PRO A 775 28.81 -6.35 16.85
C PRO A 775 28.09 -7.43 17.63
N ALA A 776 28.86 -8.25 18.35
CA ALA A 776 28.28 -9.22 19.25
C ALA A 776 27.40 -8.50 20.27
N ASN A 777 26.14 -8.91 20.37
CA ASN A 777 25.18 -8.39 21.32
C ASN A 777 24.62 -9.57 22.11
N PRO A 778 25.30 -9.98 23.19
CA PRO A 778 24.86 -11.10 24.03
C PRO A 778 23.44 -10.91 24.56
N HIS A 779 22.98 -9.67 24.75
CA HIS A 779 21.63 -9.39 25.21
C HIS A 779 20.57 -9.69 24.13
N LYS A 780 20.74 -9.17 22.91
CA LYS A 780 19.87 -9.52 21.77
C LYS A 780 19.99 -11.01 21.41
N ALA A 781 21.18 -11.58 21.49
CA ALA A 781 21.39 -13.02 21.31
C ALA A 781 20.56 -13.82 22.32
N LEU A 782 20.57 -13.42 23.60
CA LEU A 782 19.78 -14.06 24.64
C LEU A 782 18.27 -13.96 24.36
N GLU A 783 17.77 -12.81 23.91
CA GLU A 783 16.37 -12.63 23.54
C GLU A 783 15.94 -13.58 22.42
N TYR A 784 16.69 -13.62 21.30
CA TYR A 784 16.38 -14.48 20.17
C TYR A 784 16.54 -15.98 20.49
N LEU A 785 17.60 -16.37 21.23
CA LEU A 785 17.83 -17.77 21.60
C LEU A 785 16.78 -18.28 22.60
N ARG A 786 16.31 -17.44 23.55
CA ARG A 786 15.15 -17.77 24.39
C ARG A 786 13.88 -17.91 23.57
N SER A 787 13.63 -16.96 22.67
CA SER A 787 12.48 -16.98 21.75
C SER A 787 12.43 -18.27 20.91
N ALA A 788 13.56 -18.70 20.36
CA ALA A 788 13.69 -19.95 19.60
C ALA A 788 13.49 -21.19 20.48
N SER A 789 14.11 -21.21 21.67
CA SER A 789 14.06 -22.35 22.59
C SER A 789 12.67 -22.57 23.21
N GLU A 790 11.93 -21.48 23.48
CA GLU A 790 10.54 -21.54 23.94
C GLU A 790 9.59 -22.08 22.86
N ARG A 791 9.96 -21.94 21.59
CA ARG A 791 9.26 -22.52 20.43
C ARG A 791 9.82 -23.88 20.00
N GLU A 792 10.52 -24.56 20.92
CA GLU A 792 11.05 -25.91 20.73
C GLU A 792 12.07 -26.07 19.59
N CYS A 793 12.79 -25.00 19.22
CA CYS A 793 13.94 -25.13 18.33
C CYS A 793 15.11 -25.79 19.06
N GLU A 794 15.27 -27.11 18.88
CA GLU A 794 16.30 -27.91 19.59
C GLU A 794 17.72 -27.37 19.38
N ASN A 795 18.02 -26.86 18.19
CA ASN A 795 19.33 -26.28 17.86
C ASN A 795 19.70 -25.08 18.75
N ALA A 796 18.72 -24.34 19.30
CA ALA A 796 18.96 -23.18 20.14
C ALA A 796 19.29 -23.53 21.60
N TYR A 797 18.97 -24.75 22.06
CA TYR A 797 19.11 -25.11 23.48
C TYR A 797 20.56 -25.04 23.97
N LEU A 798 21.52 -25.49 23.17
CA LEU A 798 22.93 -25.49 23.55
C LEU A 798 23.50 -24.06 23.54
N ASP A 799 23.23 -23.29 22.48
CA ASP A 799 23.69 -21.90 22.36
C ASP A 799 23.13 -21.04 23.52
N LEU A 800 21.86 -21.24 23.90
CA LEU A 800 21.24 -20.56 25.04
C LEU A 800 21.86 -21.01 26.37
N ALA A 801 22.11 -22.31 26.53
CA ALA A 801 22.72 -22.85 27.74
C ALA A 801 24.13 -22.28 27.97
N GLU A 802 24.95 -22.24 26.92
CA GLU A 802 26.31 -21.66 26.98
C GLU A 802 26.27 -20.20 27.44
N LEU A 803 25.39 -19.40 26.84
CA LEU A 803 25.24 -17.98 27.17
C LEU A 803 24.80 -17.74 28.63
N LEU A 804 23.88 -18.56 29.16
CA LEU A 804 23.36 -18.42 30.52
C LEU A 804 24.31 -18.96 31.60
N LEU A 805 25.24 -19.84 31.26
CA LEU A 805 26.18 -20.44 32.22
C LEU A 805 27.31 -19.46 32.62
N ASP A 806 27.55 -18.44 31.80
CA ASP A 806 28.60 -17.44 32.03
C ASP A 806 28.26 -16.46 33.18
N GLU A 807 26.99 -16.21 33.46
CA GLU A 807 26.56 -15.31 34.55
C GLU A 807 26.06 -16.08 35.79
N GLU A 808 26.58 -15.74 36.98
CA GLU A 808 26.24 -16.43 38.24
C GLU A 808 24.73 -16.39 38.58
N ALA A 809 24.02 -15.36 38.13
CA ALA A 809 22.59 -15.18 38.35
C ALA A 809 21.71 -16.11 37.49
N THR A 810 22.21 -16.62 36.36
CA THR A 810 21.44 -17.38 35.36
C THR A 810 21.87 -18.84 35.22
N GLN A 811 22.89 -19.29 35.97
CA GLN A 811 23.44 -20.64 35.89
C GLN A 811 22.44 -21.79 36.14
N GLU A 812 21.41 -21.60 36.99
CA GLU A 812 20.38 -22.63 37.19
C GLU A 812 19.49 -22.80 35.95
N GLU A 813 19.17 -21.70 35.27
CA GLU A 813 18.45 -21.71 33.99
C GLU A 813 19.31 -22.32 32.89
N GLY A 814 20.59 -21.93 32.79
CA GLY A 814 21.53 -22.48 31.81
C GLY A 814 21.71 -24.00 31.93
N LEU A 815 21.78 -24.54 33.15
CA LEU A 815 21.84 -25.99 33.36
C LEU A 815 20.54 -26.72 32.97
N SER A 816 19.38 -26.07 33.13
CA SER A 816 18.09 -26.63 32.69
C SER A 816 18.03 -26.75 31.17
N TRP A 817 18.48 -25.72 30.45
CA TRP A 817 18.58 -25.75 28.98
C TRP A 817 19.65 -26.73 28.49
N LEU A 818 20.78 -26.85 29.18
CA LEU A 818 21.79 -27.86 28.87
C LEU A 818 21.23 -29.29 29.01
N GLN A 819 20.42 -29.56 30.03
CA GLN A 819 19.76 -30.85 30.17
C GLN A 819 18.82 -31.12 28.98
N LYS A 820 17.99 -30.15 28.59
CA LYS A 820 17.14 -30.25 27.40
C LYS A 820 17.96 -30.49 26.13
N ALA A 821 19.10 -29.83 25.96
CA ALA A 821 20.01 -30.04 24.83
C ALA A 821 20.59 -31.47 24.82
N VAL A 822 20.93 -32.05 25.98
CA VAL A 822 21.40 -33.44 26.12
C VAL A 822 20.28 -34.44 25.80
N ASP A 823 19.06 -34.18 26.27
CA ASP A 823 17.89 -35.03 26.06
C ASP A 823 17.46 -35.02 24.58
N ALA A 824 17.57 -33.88 23.90
CA ALA A 824 17.36 -33.71 22.46
C ALA A 824 18.57 -34.14 21.60
N GLU A 825 19.63 -34.67 22.21
CA GLU A 825 20.86 -35.12 21.54
C GLU A 825 21.55 -34.06 20.66
N VAL A 826 21.46 -32.78 21.04
CA VAL A 826 22.13 -31.67 20.35
C VAL A 826 23.64 -31.87 20.37
N ALA A 827 24.29 -31.72 19.22
CA ALA A 827 25.73 -31.90 19.06
C ALA A 827 26.52 -30.98 20.01
N GLY A 828 27.49 -31.53 20.75
CA GLY A 828 28.31 -30.79 21.72
C GLY A 828 27.73 -30.71 23.14
N ALA A 829 26.42 -30.92 23.32
CA ALA A 829 25.77 -30.75 24.63
C ALA A 829 26.29 -31.73 25.70
N ARG A 830 26.47 -33.02 25.34
CA ARG A 830 27.05 -34.03 26.25
C ARG A 830 28.49 -33.71 26.63
N GLU A 831 29.27 -33.17 25.69
CA GLU A 831 30.67 -32.82 25.92
C GLU A 831 30.78 -31.63 26.89
N LEU A 832 29.97 -30.59 26.70
CA LEU A 832 29.89 -29.46 27.62
C LEU A 832 29.45 -29.89 29.01
N ALA A 833 28.41 -30.74 29.12
CA ALA A 833 27.96 -31.30 30.39
C ALA A 833 29.08 -32.09 31.10
N GLU A 834 29.82 -32.93 30.38
CA GLU A 834 30.97 -33.65 30.93
C GLU A 834 32.11 -32.72 31.38
N GLN A 835 32.40 -31.66 30.63
CA GLN A 835 33.43 -30.68 30.97
C GLN A 835 33.10 -29.97 32.28
N LEU A 836 31.85 -29.48 32.41
CA LEU A 836 31.37 -28.82 33.64
C LEU A 836 31.41 -29.78 34.84
N LEU A 837 31.07 -31.06 34.65
CA LEU A 837 31.17 -32.08 35.71
C LEU A 837 32.61 -32.40 36.13
N LYS A 838 33.60 -32.23 35.22
CA LYS A 838 35.03 -32.45 35.48
C LYS A 838 35.69 -31.27 36.22
N GLN A 839 35.23 -30.02 36.05
CA GLN A 839 35.77 -28.80 36.70
C GLN A 839 35.49 -28.68 38.22
N ARG A 840 35.23 -29.80 38.90
CA ARG A 840 34.78 -29.90 40.28
C ARG A 840 35.79 -29.30 41.28
N ASN A 841 35.67 -28.02 41.65
CA ASN A 841 36.45 -27.45 42.78
C ASN A 841 35.91 -26.16 43.45
N GLY A 842 34.61 -25.84 43.38
CA GLY A 842 34.05 -24.67 44.08
C GLY A 842 32.98 -25.00 45.12
N ALA A 843 33.12 -24.53 46.36
CA ALA A 843 32.08 -24.54 47.40
C ALA A 843 31.00 -23.45 47.17
N GLY A 844 30.47 -23.38 45.94
CA GLY A 844 29.52 -22.34 45.46
C GLY A 844 28.21 -22.90 44.90
N LEU A 845 27.35 -22.02 44.36
CA LEU A 845 26.04 -22.37 43.79
C LEU A 845 26.15 -23.37 42.62
N LEU A 846 27.05 -23.10 41.67
CA LEU A 846 27.31 -23.96 40.50
C LEU A 846 27.64 -25.41 40.86
N GLY A 847 28.47 -25.63 41.89
CA GLY A 847 28.84 -26.97 42.36
C GLY A 847 27.68 -27.77 42.97
N ARG A 848 26.68 -27.10 43.54
CA ARG A 848 25.44 -27.73 44.05
C ARG A 848 24.47 -28.06 42.90
N LEU A 849 24.39 -27.18 41.91
CA LEU A 849 23.52 -27.37 40.73
C LEU A 849 24.05 -28.50 39.82
N LEU A 850 25.36 -28.59 39.58
CA LEU A 850 26.00 -29.70 38.85
C LEU A 850 25.81 -31.08 39.54
N GLY A 851 25.57 -31.10 40.85
CA GLY A 851 25.21 -32.31 41.58
C GLY A 851 23.81 -32.83 41.26
N ARG A 852 22.88 -31.95 40.85
CA ARG A 852 21.52 -32.33 40.42
C ARG A 852 21.51 -32.83 38.98
N LEU A 853 22.24 -32.19 38.07
CA LEU A 853 22.36 -32.59 36.66
C LEU A 853 23.00 -33.99 36.46
N ARG A 854 23.76 -34.46 37.46
CA ARG A 854 24.42 -35.78 37.44
C ARG A 854 23.51 -36.93 37.93
N GLN A 855 22.48 -36.61 38.71
CA GLN A 855 21.48 -37.57 39.20
C GLN A 855 20.42 -37.79 38.12
#